data_AF-A0A1X7IPX3-F1
#
_entry.id   AF-A0A1X7IPX3-F1
#
_cell.length_a   1.000
_cell.length_b   1.000
_cell.length_c   1.000
_cell.angle_alpha   90.00
_cell.angle_beta   90.00
_cell.angle_gamma   90.00
#
_symmetry.space_group_name_H-M   'P 1'
#
loop_
_entity.id
_entity.type
_entity.pdbx_description
1 polymer ?
#
loop_
_entity_poly.entity_id
_entity_poly.type
_entity_poly.pdbx_seq_one_letter_code
_entity_poly.pdbx_strand_id
1 'polypeptide(L)'
;MAEKKSQENRQKKKSSLKKYIRIDFKTLQGRITIGFLLMGAFAIIMLISSNQSWKKQVNKGKELIALNKNSSRIAAEIQQLVYLTTILSFRYISTEDDFFKNDIENRWYNDIYPKVEKLDSLVREFGDEEVITFTEELNAHLPKIKSKQKEALSDLNYDKLNGEDVIDDIMHLTFIINSIKGELAEAEEKAIQNIEEAESSIPLILTIEFIIAFIISTAIALYIIRSVLLRIKYLKVNIRDLAHGNLPKEMKESEDELNSIIKALNELTRNLTGITRFADEVGKGDFSTDITVFDNEGHLGQSLADMRIKLQNVAQQDKRRVWFNEGIAKFGDILRKNDDNIEDLSAKLISELAEYTNSIQGSIFIVNKEDQENIKIVLKGAYAYHRKKFLEKELSPGQGLVGQCYLEKEFIYLSEIPENYVSIRSGLGEANPTHVLISPMKLNEEVFGIIELASFQPYEDYHNEFIEKVGESIASTIQGLQVSLETKKLLEESQMKAEQLQAQEEEMRQNAEELEATQEEMERQSREMGAFNQAVSISTMVAEFDKDGKILEINSQIEFQTSWDSEDLIGLDRKKLFIDEEDVDWSKTWNDVTDHMSMSKSATLMDKQGHELPVVAHFMPVSDEHGNAIKIACIFIKKDKF
;
A
#
# COMPACT_ATOMS: atom_id res chain seq x y z
N MET A 1 -43.88 -32.02 63.77
CA MET A 1 -43.81 -31.15 62.55
C MET A 1 -42.87 -29.94 62.72
N ALA A 2 -42.79 -29.33 63.92
CA ALA A 2 -41.90 -28.19 64.19
C ALA A 2 -40.38 -28.53 64.11
N GLU A 3 -39.97 -29.73 64.53
CA GLU A 3 -38.56 -30.15 64.45
C GLU A 3 -38.04 -30.39 63.03
N LYS A 4 -38.89 -30.90 62.12
CA LYS A 4 -38.52 -31.08 60.69
C LYS A 4 -38.30 -29.75 59.98
N LYS A 5 -39.14 -28.73 60.23
CA LYS A 5 -38.95 -27.36 59.70
C LYS A 5 -37.70 -26.67 60.26
N SER A 6 -37.31 -26.98 61.50
CA SER A 6 -36.08 -26.46 62.12
C SER A 6 -34.82 -27.05 61.49
N GLN A 7 -34.82 -28.36 61.18
CA GLN A 7 -33.69 -29.03 60.53
C GLN A 7 -33.50 -28.60 59.05
N GLU A 8 -34.58 -28.45 58.28
CA GLU A 8 -34.50 -27.95 56.89
C GLU A 8 -33.98 -26.51 56.80
N ASN A 9 -34.40 -25.63 57.71
CA ASN A 9 -33.89 -24.25 57.75
C ASN A 9 -32.41 -24.18 58.17
N ARG A 10 -31.94 -25.08 59.05
CA ARG A 10 -30.50 -25.18 59.40
C ARG A 10 -29.66 -25.73 58.25
N GLN A 11 -30.18 -26.65 57.44
CA GLN A 11 -29.49 -27.16 56.24
C GLN A 11 -29.43 -26.14 55.10
N LYS A 12 -30.51 -25.38 54.84
CA LYS A 12 -30.50 -24.29 53.83
C LYS A 12 -29.54 -23.15 54.22
N LYS A 13 -29.45 -22.78 55.50
CA LYS A 13 -28.48 -21.76 55.98
C LYS A 13 -27.02 -22.26 55.92
N LYS A 14 -26.75 -23.54 56.19
CA LYS A 14 -25.41 -24.14 56.03
C LYS A 14 -24.99 -24.25 54.56
N SER A 15 -25.94 -24.44 53.64
CA SER A 15 -25.71 -24.47 52.19
C SER A 15 -25.40 -23.09 51.60
N SER A 16 -26.06 -22.02 52.08
CA SER A 16 -25.81 -20.66 51.57
C SER A 16 -24.45 -20.09 51.97
N LEU A 17 -23.95 -20.39 53.18
CA LEU A 17 -22.64 -19.91 53.65
C LEU A 17 -21.45 -20.52 52.88
N LYS A 18 -21.54 -21.80 52.46
CA LYS A 18 -20.53 -22.44 51.62
C LYS A 18 -20.41 -21.82 50.22
N LYS A 19 -21.42 -21.08 49.75
CA LYS A 19 -21.40 -20.43 48.43
C LYS A 19 -20.57 -19.14 48.40
N TYR A 20 -20.36 -18.50 49.55
CA TYR A 20 -19.68 -17.19 49.65
C TYR A 20 -18.26 -17.26 50.22
N ILE A 21 -17.91 -18.35 50.93
CA ILE A 21 -16.58 -18.54 51.52
C ILE A 21 -15.89 -19.69 50.77
N ARG A 22 -15.13 -19.36 49.73
CA ARG A 22 -14.17 -20.29 49.09
C ARG A 22 -12.79 -20.06 49.70
N ILE A 23 -12.31 -21.06 50.43
CA ILE A 23 -10.96 -21.07 51.00
C ILE A 23 -10.03 -21.64 49.93
N ASP A 24 -9.38 -20.76 49.18
CA ASP A 24 -8.40 -21.12 48.14
C ASP A 24 -7.16 -20.22 48.29
N PHE A 25 -5.99 -20.83 48.46
CA PHE A 25 -4.72 -20.09 48.63
C PHE A 25 -4.23 -19.44 47.34
N LYS A 26 -4.79 -19.81 46.19
CA LYS A 26 -4.40 -19.27 44.89
C LYS A 26 -5.17 -18.01 44.55
N THR A 27 -6.43 -17.90 44.96
CA THR A 27 -7.28 -16.74 44.66
C THR A 27 -7.02 -15.57 45.61
N LEU A 28 -7.28 -14.37 45.13
CA LEU A 28 -7.18 -13.17 45.94
C LEU A 28 -8.23 -13.18 47.06
N GLN A 29 -9.47 -13.52 46.71
CA GLN A 29 -10.55 -13.62 47.68
C GLN A 29 -10.24 -14.65 48.76
N GLY A 30 -9.68 -15.81 48.39
CA GLY A 30 -9.38 -16.86 49.35
C GLY A 30 -8.28 -16.47 50.34
N ARG A 31 -7.21 -15.78 49.89
CA ARG A 31 -6.19 -15.23 50.79
C ARG A 31 -6.75 -14.18 51.76
N ILE A 32 -7.60 -13.28 51.27
CA ILE A 32 -8.28 -12.28 52.11
C ILE A 32 -9.16 -12.98 53.16
N THR A 33 -9.94 -13.97 52.73
CA THR A 33 -10.86 -14.70 53.59
C THR A 33 -10.11 -15.48 54.67
N ILE A 34 -9.00 -16.12 54.34
CA ILE A 34 -8.13 -16.81 55.30
C ILE A 34 -7.53 -15.81 56.30
N GLY A 35 -7.08 -14.65 55.84
CA GLY A 35 -6.58 -13.59 56.71
C GLY A 35 -7.61 -13.19 57.78
N PHE A 36 -8.86 -12.94 57.37
CA PHE A 36 -9.94 -12.64 58.30
C PHE A 36 -10.30 -13.80 59.23
N LEU A 37 -10.30 -15.05 58.73
CA LEU A 37 -10.56 -16.23 59.54
C LEU A 37 -9.47 -16.44 60.60
N LEU A 38 -8.20 -16.24 60.25
CA LEU A 38 -7.07 -16.34 61.19
C LEU A 38 -7.14 -15.25 62.26
N MET A 39 -7.43 -13.99 61.87
CA MET A 39 -7.63 -12.91 62.83
C MET A 39 -8.77 -13.20 63.81
N GLY A 40 -9.91 -13.68 63.29
CA GLY A 40 -11.07 -14.05 64.11
C GLY A 40 -10.76 -15.21 65.05
N ALA A 41 -10.11 -16.27 64.56
CA ALA A 41 -9.71 -17.41 65.38
C ALA A 41 -8.74 -17.00 66.49
N PHE A 42 -7.75 -16.16 66.17
CA PHE A 42 -6.78 -15.64 67.14
C PHE A 42 -7.46 -14.80 68.23
N ALA A 43 -8.37 -13.90 67.86
CA ALA A 43 -9.14 -13.11 68.82
C ALA A 43 -9.99 -13.99 69.76
N ILE A 44 -10.62 -15.04 69.23
CA ILE A 44 -11.39 -16.01 70.04
C ILE A 44 -10.47 -16.75 71.02
N ILE A 45 -9.30 -17.22 70.57
CA ILE A 45 -8.33 -17.92 71.41
C ILE A 45 -7.85 -17.02 72.56
N MET A 46 -7.50 -15.76 72.27
CA MET A 46 -7.10 -14.78 73.29
C MET A 46 -8.21 -14.57 74.33
N LEU A 47 -9.46 -14.36 73.88
CA LEU A 47 -10.59 -14.15 74.77
C LEU A 47 -10.87 -15.37 75.66
N ILE A 48 -10.76 -16.58 75.10
CA ILE A 48 -10.90 -17.82 75.88
C ILE A 48 -9.78 -17.96 76.90
N SER A 49 -8.53 -17.72 76.50
CA SER A 49 -7.35 -17.82 77.37
C SER A 49 -7.44 -16.84 78.56
N SER A 50 -7.75 -15.58 78.28
CA SER A 50 -7.94 -14.53 79.28
C SER A 50 -9.06 -14.88 80.27
N ASN A 51 -10.22 -15.31 79.76
CA ASN A 51 -11.35 -15.73 80.58
C ASN A 51 -11.03 -16.97 81.45
N GLN A 52 -10.29 -17.95 80.91
CA GLN A 52 -9.86 -19.12 81.67
C GLN A 52 -8.89 -18.75 82.79
N SER A 53 -7.91 -17.88 82.50
CA SER A 53 -6.93 -17.40 83.47
C SER A 53 -7.61 -16.70 84.65
N TRP A 54 -8.52 -15.77 84.35
CA TRP A 54 -9.28 -15.04 85.37
C TRP A 54 -10.13 -15.98 86.24
N LYS A 55 -10.90 -16.86 85.59
CA LYS A 55 -11.76 -17.81 86.30
C LYS A 55 -10.95 -18.72 87.23
N LYS A 56 -9.75 -19.14 86.83
CA LYS A 56 -8.86 -19.97 87.65
C LYS A 56 -8.42 -19.23 88.92
N GLN A 57 -8.00 -17.97 88.82
CA GLN A 57 -7.55 -17.18 89.97
C GLN A 57 -8.70 -16.88 90.95
N VAL A 58 -9.84 -16.45 90.44
CA VAL A 58 -11.02 -16.13 91.26
C VAL A 58 -11.58 -17.37 91.97
N ASN A 59 -11.68 -18.51 91.28
CA ASN A 59 -12.19 -19.73 91.89
C ASN A 59 -11.28 -20.21 93.03
N LYS A 60 -9.96 -20.20 92.82
CA LYS A 60 -9.00 -20.59 93.86
C LYS A 60 -9.10 -19.69 95.09
N GLY A 61 -9.22 -18.38 94.91
CA GLY A 61 -9.41 -17.44 96.01
C GLY A 61 -10.74 -17.64 96.76
N LYS A 62 -11.84 -17.87 96.05
CA LYS A 62 -13.16 -18.16 96.65
C LYS A 62 -13.18 -19.44 97.47
N GLU A 63 -12.52 -20.50 97.00
CA GLU A 63 -12.41 -21.77 97.72
C GLU A 63 -11.65 -21.60 99.03
N LEU A 64 -10.52 -20.88 99.02
CA LEU A 64 -9.74 -20.58 100.23
C LEU A 64 -10.54 -19.78 101.26
N ILE A 65 -11.22 -18.71 100.84
CA ILE A 65 -12.06 -17.89 101.73
C ILE A 65 -13.17 -18.75 102.37
N ALA A 66 -13.82 -19.63 101.59
CA ALA A 66 -14.87 -20.51 102.11
C ALA A 66 -14.34 -21.52 103.13
N LEU A 67 -13.14 -22.07 102.89
CA LEU A 67 -12.47 -23.01 103.79
C LEU A 67 -12.09 -22.32 105.11
N ASN A 68 -11.46 -21.14 105.04
CA ASN A 68 -11.05 -20.36 106.22
C ASN A 68 -12.24 -19.99 107.10
N LYS A 69 -13.33 -19.50 106.49
CA LYS A 69 -14.56 -19.14 107.21
C LYS A 69 -15.19 -20.35 107.90
N ASN A 70 -15.15 -21.53 107.28
CA ASN A 70 -15.64 -22.76 107.89
C ASN A 70 -14.77 -23.22 109.06
N SER A 71 -13.45 -23.21 108.90
CA SER A 71 -12.49 -23.57 109.95
C SER A 71 -12.60 -22.63 111.16
N SER A 72 -12.66 -21.32 110.92
CA SER A 72 -12.83 -20.30 111.95
C SER A 72 -14.14 -20.46 112.74
N ARG A 73 -15.24 -20.79 112.04
CA ARG A 73 -16.53 -21.11 112.67
C ARG A 73 -16.44 -22.36 113.55
N ILE A 74 -15.82 -23.44 113.07
CA ILE A 74 -15.69 -24.67 113.85
C ILE A 74 -14.82 -24.45 115.09
N ALA A 75 -13.72 -23.70 114.96
CA ALA A 75 -12.90 -23.31 116.10
C ALA A 75 -13.72 -22.54 117.15
N ALA A 76 -14.61 -21.63 116.73
CA ALA A 76 -15.53 -20.95 117.64
C ALA A 76 -16.54 -21.90 118.32
N GLU A 77 -17.08 -22.87 117.58
CA GLU A 77 -18.02 -23.85 118.12
C GLU A 77 -17.36 -24.78 119.15
N ILE A 78 -16.12 -25.21 118.92
CA ILE A 78 -15.33 -26.01 119.88
C ILE A 78 -15.18 -25.23 121.18
N GLN A 79 -14.77 -23.96 121.10
CA GLN A 79 -14.63 -23.09 122.27
C GLN A 79 -15.96 -22.96 123.05
N GLN A 80 -17.07 -22.73 122.34
CA GLN A 80 -18.39 -22.62 122.96
C GLN A 80 -18.82 -23.92 123.64
N LEU A 81 -18.57 -25.07 123.02
CA LEU A 81 -18.92 -26.38 123.57
C LEU A 81 -18.08 -26.69 124.81
N VAL A 82 -16.78 -26.40 124.80
CA VAL A 82 -15.93 -26.59 125.99
C VAL A 82 -16.38 -25.68 127.13
N TYR A 83 -16.72 -24.42 126.85
CA TYR A 83 -17.29 -23.52 127.85
C TYR A 83 -18.62 -24.05 128.41
N LEU A 84 -19.50 -24.55 127.53
CA LEU A 84 -20.76 -25.16 127.94
C LEU A 84 -20.54 -26.40 128.81
N THR A 85 -19.63 -27.31 128.46
CA THR A 85 -19.30 -28.46 129.33
C THR A 85 -18.80 -28.04 130.70
N THR A 86 -18.08 -26.91 130.78
CA THR A 86 -17.64 -26.32 132.06
C THR A 86 -18.84 -25.81 132.87
N ILE A 87 -19.78 -25.08 132.24
CA ILE A 87 -21.03 -24.64 132.89
C ILE A 87 -21.87 -25.85 133.35
N LEU A 88 -22.02 -26.86 132.50
CA LEU A 88 -22.76 -28.08 132.83
C LEU A 88 -22.07 -28.83 133.97
N SER A 89 -20.74 -28.81 134.04
CA SER A 89 -19.99 -29.40 135.15
C SER A 89 -20.32 -28.71 136.47
N PHE A 90 -20.39 -27.38 136.48
CA PHE A 90 -20.87 -26.61 137.64
C PHE A 90 -22.31 -26.95 138.01
N ARG A 91 -23.20 -27.06 137.02
CA ARG A 91 -24.61 -27.43 137.24
C ARG A 91 -24.75 -28.82 137.83
N TYR A 92 -24.03 -29.80 137.30
CA TYR A 92 -24.03 -31.17 137.83
C TYR A 92 -23.58 -31.19 139.29
N ILE A 93 -22.44 -30.59 139.63
CA ILE A 93 -21.94 -30.58 141.01
C ILE A 93 -22.91 -29.90 141.97
N SER A 94 -23.68 -28.90 141.50
CA SER A 94 -24.64 -28.18 142.34
C SER A 94 -25.99 -28.89 142.50
N THR A 95 -26.35 -29.81 141.60
CA THR A 95 -27.70 -30.41 141.53
C THR A 95 -27.71 -31.93 141.62
N GLU A 96 -26.57 -32.57 141.36
CA GLU A 96 -26.37 -34.02 141.23
C GLU A 96 -27.28 -34.70 140.20
N ASP A 97 -27.90 -33.93 139.28
CA ASP A 97 -28.75 -34.49 138.23
C ASP A 97 -27.89 -35.14 137.14
N ASP A 98 -27.92 -36.49 137.09
CA ASP A 98 -27.20 -37.32 136.12
C ASP A 98 -27.49 -36.95 134.65
N PHE A 99 -28.58 -36.23 134.37
CA PHE A 99 -28.80 -35.60 133.07
C PHE A 99 -27.59 -34.76 132.63
N PHE A 100 -27.07 -33.89 133.50
CA PHE A 100 -25.96 -33.00 133.17
C PHE A 100 -24.64 -33.76 132.98
N LYS A 101 -24.38 -34.79 133.79
CA LYS A 101 -23.19 -35.64 133.65
C LYS A 101 -23.18 -36.40 132.33
N ASN A 102 -24.33 -36.98 131.97
CA ASN A 102 -24.50 -37.66 130.68
C ASN A 102 -24.40 -36.67 129.51
N ASP A 103 -24.95 -35.44 129.64
CA ASP A 103 -24.84 -34.41 128.61
C ASP A 103 -23.38 -33.95 128.39
N ILE A 104 -22.57 -33.82 129.45
CA ILE A 104 -21.14 -33.49 129.33
C ILE A 104 -20.38 -34.56 128.55
N GLU A 105 -20.50 -35.83 128.95
CA GLU A 105 -19.81 -36.94 128.25
C GLU A 105 -20.30 -37.06 126.80
N ASN A 106 -21.61 -36.91 126.57
CA ASN A 106 -22.19 -36.89 125.23
C ASN A 106 -21.59 -35.76 124.38
N ARG A 107 -21.51 -34.52 124.90
CA ARG A 107 -20.90 -33.39 124.18
C ARG A 107 -19.41 -33.60 123.89
N TRP A 108 -18.64 -34.17 124.81
CA TRP A 108 -17.24 -34.47 124.54
C TRP A 108 -17.08 -35.46 123.39
N TYR A 109 -17.81 -36.58 123.44
CA TYR A 109 -17.66 -37.65 122.44
C TYR A 109 -18.35 -37.37 121.11
N ASN A 110 -19.55 -36.77 121.12
CA ASN A 110 -20.36 -36.61 119.92
C ASN A 110 -20.29 -35.20 119.29
N ASP A 111 -19.89 -34.17 120.06
CA ASP A 111 -19.80 -32.80 119.53
C ASP A 111 -18.34 -32.30 119.44
N ILE A 112 -17.57 -32.33 120.54
CA ILE A 112 -16.26 -31.67 120.63
C ILE A 112 -15.20 -32.43 119.81
N TYR A 113 -14.92 -33.71 120.12
CA TYR A 113 -13.89 -34.45 119.40
C TYR A 113 -14.15 -34.55 117.89
N PRO A 114 -15.39 -34.84 117.42
CA PRO A 114 -15.68 -34.85 115.98
C PRO A 114 -15.50 -33.48 115.32
N LYS A 115 -15.76 -32.37 116.02
CA LYS A 115 -15.49 -31.02 115.49
C LYS A 115 -14.00 -30.71 115.42
N VAL A 116 -13.20 -31.20 116.38
CA VAL A 116 -11.74 -31.07 116.36
C VAL A 116 -11.15 -31.85 115.19
N GLU A 117 -11.56 -33.10 114.97
CA GLU A 117 -11.15 -33.88 113.79
C GLU A 117 -11.57 -33.20 112.49
N LYS A 118 -12.78 -32.65 112.46
CA LYS A 118 -13.25 -31.87 111.31
C LYS A 118 -12.41 -30.62 111.09
N LEU A 119 -12.06 -29.89 112.15
CA LEU A 119 -11.20 -28.72 112.06
C LEU A 119 -9.81 -29.10 111.51
N ASP A 120 -9.19 -30.14 112.07
CA ASP A 120 -7.88 -30.65 111.61
C ASP A 120 -7.93 -31.04 110.13
N SER A 121 -9.00 -31.73 109.69
CA SER A 121 -9.17 -32.09 108.27
C SER A 121 -9.26 -30.88 107.35
N LEU A 122 -10.02 -29.84 107.71
CA LEU A 122 -10.18 -28.63 106.89
C LEU A 122 -8.91 -27.79 106.89
N VAL A 123 -8.21 -27.72 108.02
CA VAL A 123 -6.96 -26.97 108.15
C VAL A 123 -5.83 -27.65 107.38
N ARG A 124 -5.77 -28.99 107.36
CA ARG A 124 -4.82 -29.74 106.51
C ARG A 124 -5.15 -29.66 105.02
N GLU A 125 -6.43 -29.54 104.65
CA GLU A 125 -6.85 -29.26 103.27
C GLU A 125 -6.42 -27.85 102.82
N PHE A 126 -6.46 -26.89 103.76
CA PHE A 126 -6.00 -25.52 103.57
C PHE A 126 -4.47 -25.43 103.43
N GLY A 127 -3.73 -26.23 104.20
CA GLY A 127 -2.29 -26.41 104.06
C GLY A 127 -1.43 -25.32 104.71
N ASP A 128 -1.99 -24.54 105.63
CA ASP A 128 -1.26 -23.52 106.38
C ASP A 128 -0.60 -24.10 107.63
N GLU A 129 0.73 -24.08 107.63
CA GLU A 129 1.55 -24.72 108.67
C GLU A 129 1.31 -24.13 110.06
N GLU A 130 0.99 -22.84 110.18
CA GLU A 130 0.77 -22.19 111.47
C GLU A 130 -0.58 -22.61 112.06
N VAL A 131 -1.63 -22.63 111.23
CA VAL A 131 -2.96 -23.08 111.64
C VAL A 131 -2.96 -24.57 111.99
N ILE A 132 -2.21 -25.40 111.23
CA ILE A 132 -2.02 -26.83 111.55
C ILE A 132 -1.39 -26.98 112.93
N THR A 133 -0.33 -26.22 113.22
CA THR A 133 0.37 -26.27 114.52
C THR A 133 -0.57 -25.92 115.68
N PHE A 134 -1.33 -24.83 115.57
CA PHE A 134 -2.30 -24.48 116.62
C PHE A 134 -3.44 -25.51 116.76
N THR A 135 -3.83 -26.18 115.66
CA THR A 135 -4.84 -27.24 115.71
C THR A 135 -4.29 -28.50 116.41
N GLU A 136 -3.02 -28.82 116.22
CA GLU A 136 -2.34 -29.89 116.95
C GLU A 136 -2.22 -29.56 118.45
N GLU A 137 -1.88 -28.32 118.79
CA GLU A 137 -1.88 -27.83 120.18
C GLU A 137 -3.28 -27.90 120.81
N LEU A 138 -4.32 -27.50 120.08
CA LEU A 138 -5.72 -27.62 120.50
C LEU A 138 -6.06 -29.08 120.84
N ASN A 139 -5.72 -30.01 119.96
CA ASN A 139 -6.02 -31.43 120.14
C ASN A 139 -5.25 -32.05 121.33
N ALA A 140 -4.01 -31.60 121.57
CA ALA A 140 -3.22 -32.02 122.72
C ALA A 140 -3.73 -31.43 124.06
N HIS A 141 -4.36 -30.24 124.03
CA HIS A 141 -4.79 -29.52 125.23
C HIS A 141 -6.18 -29.92 125.73
N LEU A 142 -7.11 -30.25 124.82
CA LEU A 142 -8.49 -30.64 125.16
C LEU A 142 -8.63 -31.82 126.14
N PRO A 143 -7.84 -32.91 126.06
CA PRO A 143 -7.89 -34.00 127.04
C PRO A 143 -7.56 -33.57 128.46
N LYS A 144 -6.71 -32.54 128.65
CA LYS A 144 -6.38 -32.01 129.99
C LYS A 144 -7.61 -31.39 130.65
N ILE A 145 -8.35 -30.58 129.89
CA ILE A 145 -9.61 -29.97 130.33
C ILE A 145 -10.64 -31.05 130.66
N LYS A 146 -10.83 -32.04 129.77
CA LYS A 146 -11.74 -33.17 130.02
C LYS A 146 -11.38 -33.95 131.29
N SER A 147 -10.10 -34.23 131.49
CA SER A 147 -9.62 -34.98 132.68
C SER A 147 -9.89 -34.21 133.97
N LYS A 148 -9.61 -32.90 134.00
CA LYS A 148 -9.87 -32.06 135.17
C LYS A 148 -11.37 -31.91 135.46
N GLN A 149 -12.20 -31.73 134.42
CA GLN A 149 -13.66 -31.77 134.56
C GLN A 149 -14.11 -33.12 135.14
N LYS A 150 -13.61 -34.25 134.62
CA LYS A 150 -13.95 -35.59 135.10
C LYS A 150 -13.58 -35.81 136.58
N GLU A 151 -12.41 -35.33 137.00
CA GLU A 151 -11.96 -35.40 138.40
C GLU A 151 -12.85 -34.54 139.32
N ALA A 152 -13.23 -33.33 138.89
CA ALA A 152 -14.14 -32.48 139.66
C ALA A 152 -15.54 -33.10 139.78
N LEU A 153 -16.02 -33.75 138.71
CA LEU A 153 -17.30 -34.46 138.66
C LEU A 153 -17.31 -35.73 139.54
N SER A 154 -16.19 -36.45 139.66
CA SER A 154 -16.10 -37.65 140.53
C SER A 154 -16.12 -37.32 142.01
N ASP A 155 -15.48 -36.22 142.38
CA ASP A 155 -15.28 -35.82 143.77
C ASP A 155 -16.38 -34.87 144.27
N LEU A 156 -17.31 -34.48 143.40
CA LEU A 156 -18.34 -33.45 143.64
C LEU A 156 -17.73 -32.16 144.22
N ASN A 157 -16.54 -31.78 143.75
CA ASN A 157 -15.76 -30.70 144.34
C ASN A 157 -15.73 -29.46 143.44
N TYR A 158 -16.41 -28.42 143.89
CA TYR A 158 -16.49 -27.12 143.21
C TYR A 158 -15.14 -26.42 143.11
N ASP A 159 -14.31 -26.50 144.17
CA ASP A 159 -13.01 -25.81 144.22
C ASP A 159 -12.03 -26.38 143.18
N LYS A 160 -12.22 -27.64 142.76
CA LYS A 160 -11.41 -28.24 141.68
C LYS A 160 -11.74 -27.68 140.29
N LEU A 161 -12.98 -27.24 140.04
CA LEU A 161 -13.35 -26.55 138.79
C LEU A 161 -12.96 -25.07 138.79
N ASN A 162 -12.92 -24.46 139.98
CA ASN A 162 -12.49 -23.08 140.18
C ASN A 162 -10.99 -22.95 140.51
N GLY A 163 -10.25 -24.05 140.43
CA GLY A 163 -8.80 -24.05 140.63
C GLY A 163 -8.11 -23.22 139.54
N GLU A 164 -7.06 -22.51 139.93
CA GLU A 164 -6.23 -21.68 139.06
C GLU A 164 -5.81 -22.47 137.80
N ASP A 165 -5.47 -23.75 137.97
CA ASP A 165 -5.09 -24.67 136.89
C ASP A 165 -6.17 -24.96 135.83
N VAL A 166 -7.47 -24.97 136.19
CA VAL A 166 -8.57 -25.21 135.21
C VAL A 166 -8.88 -23.92 134.45
N ILE A 167 -8.86 -22.80 135.17
CA ILE A 167 -9.05 -21.47 134.59
C ILE A 167 -7.92 -21.20 133.58
N ASP A 168 -6.68 -21.50 133.94
CA ASP A 168 -5.52 -21.38 133.05
C ASP A 168 -5.65 -22.25 131.79
N ASP A 169 -6.10 -23.50 131.91
CA ASP A 169 -6.29 -24.36 130.73
C ASP A 169 -7.40 -23.83 129.80
N ILE A 170 -8.49 -23.29 130.35
CA ILE A 170 -9.59 -22.68 129.57
C ILE A 170 -9.15 -21.36 128.94
N MET A 171 -8.35 -20.56 129.64
CA MET A 171 -7.73 -19.35 129.09
C MET A 171 -6.75 -19.70 127.97
N HIS A 172 -5.94 -20.73 128.13
CA HIS A 172 -5.01 -21.22 127.12
C HIS A 172 -5.74 -21.79 125.89
N LEU A 173 -6.84 -22.52 126.08
CA LEU A 173 -7.73 -22.92 124.98
C LEU A 173 -8.26 -21.70 124.21
N THR A 174 -8.69 -20.67 124.94
CA THR A 174 -9.16 -19.41 124.33
C THR A 174 -8.06 -18.73 123.53
N PHE A 175 -6.82 -18.76 124.03
CA PHE A 175 -5.65 -18.28 123.29
C PHE A 175 -5.45 -19.06 121.99
N ILE A 176 -5.35 -20.40 122.04
CA ILE A 176 -5.15 -21.24 120.84
C ILE A 176 -6.25 -21.00 119.80
N ILE A 177 -7.52 -20.97 120.22
CA ILE A 177 -8.64 -20.74 119.30
C ILE A 177 -8.60 -19.34 118.69
N ASN A 178 -8.20 -18.33 119.46
CA ASN A 178 -8.05 -16.97 118.92
C ASN A 178 -6.86 -16.87 117.96
N SER A 179 -5.76 -17.60 118.20
CA SER A 179 -4.63 -17.69 117.26
C SER A 179 -5.04 -18.35 115.95
N ILE A 180 -5.75 -19.49 116.00
CA ILE A 180 -6.34 -20.14 114.80
C ILE A 180 -7.22 -19.17 114.02
N LYS A 181 -8.11 -18.43 114.71
CA LYS A 181 -8.98 -17.45 114.04
C LYS A 181 -8.21 -16.27 113.46
N GLY A 182 -7.17 -15.82 114.14
CA GLY A 182 -6.29 -14.74 113.68
C GLY A 182 -5.59 -15.10 112.38
N GLU A 183 -4.90 -16.24 112.36
CA GLU A 183 -4.20 -16.73 111.16
C GLU A 183 -5.16 -16.98 110.00
N LEU A 184 -6.32 -17.60 110.26
CA LEU A 184 -7.33 -17.82 109.22
C LEU A 184 -7.90 -16.51 108.66
N ALA A 185 -8.03 -15.47 109.48
CA ALA A 185 -8.49 -14.15 109.06
C ALA A 185 -7.43 -13.42 108.25
N GLU A 186 -6.16 -13.49 108.64
CA GLU A 186 -5.05 -12.93 107.87
C GLU A 186 -4.91 -13.61 106.51
N ALA A 187 -5.05 -14.94 106.46
CA ALA A 187 -5.05 -15.67 105.21
C ALA A 187 -6.29 -15.35 104.32
N GLU A 188 -7.46 -15.12 104.93
CA GLU A 188 -8.65 -14.66 104.21
C GLU A 188 -8.41 -13.26 103.59
N GLU A 189 -7.83 -12.33 104.35
CA GLU A 189 -7.47 -10.99 103.88
C GLU A 189 -6.45 -11.05 102.72
N LYS A 190 -5.39 -11.84 102.87
CA LYS A 190 -4.41 -12.11 101.80
C LYS A 190 -5.08 -12.69 100.55
N ALA A 191 -6.04 -13.61 100.70
CA ALA A 191 -6.77 -14.18 99.58
C ALA A 191 -7.64 -13.15 98.87
N ILE A 192 -8.31 -12.25 99.61
CA ILE A 192 -9.12 -11.16 99.05
C ILE A 192 -8.23 -10.16 98.30
N GLN A 193 -7.11 -9.73 98.91
CA GLN A 193 -6.15 -8.82 98.26
C GLN A 193 -5.62 -9.42 96.95
N ASN A 194 -5.26 -10.70 96.93
CA ASN A 194 -4.82 -11.38 95.71
C ASN A 194 -5.91 -11.40 94.61
N ILE A 195 -7.19 -11.50 94.98
CA ILE A 195 -8.31 -11.41 94.01
C ILE A 195 -8.47 -9.98 93.48
N GLU A 196 -8.39 -8.96 94.34
CA GLU A 196 -8.49 -7.56 93.95
C GLU A 196 -7.33 -7.12 93.04
N GLU A 197 -6.10 -7.55 93.37
CA GLU A 197 -4.92 -7.35 92.53
C GLU A 197 -5.09 -8.04 91.17
N ALA A 198 -5.58 -9.29 91.16
CA ALA A 198 -5.90 -10.00 89.93
C ALA A 198 -6.94 -9.26 89.10
N GLU A 199 -8.00 -8.73 89.72
CA GLU A 199 -9.05 -7.96 89.04
C GLU A 199 -8.51 -6.66 88.43
N SER A 200 -7.67 -5.94 89.16
CA SER A 200 -7.00 -4.71 88.71
C SER A 200 -6.03 -4.96 87.54
N SER A 201 -5.47 -6.18 87.42
CA SER A 201 -4.57 -6.56 86.33
C SER A 201 -5.28 -6.89 85.00
N ILE A 202 -6.59 -7.19 85.01
CA ILE A 202 -7.34 -7.61 83.82
C ILE A 202 -7.30 -6.57 82.69
N PRO A 203 -7.54 -5.26 82.94
CA PRO A 203 -7.49 -4.26 81.87
C PRO A 203 -6.11 -4.18 81.21
N LEU A 204 -5.03 -4.36 81.98
CA LEU A 204 -3.67 -4.37 81.46
C LEU A 204 -3.42 -5.59 80.56
N ILE A 205 -3.85 -6.78 80.98
CA ILE A 205 -3.73 -8.00 80.17
C ILE A 205 -4.52 -7.86 78.87
N LEU A 206 -5.78 -7.40 78.95
CA LEU A 206 -6.63 -7.20 77.77
C LEU A 206 -6.06 -6.16 76.79
N THR A 207 -5.46 -5.09 77.32
CA THR A 207 -4.80 -4.08 76.46
C THR A 207 -3.56 -4.63 75.77
N ILE A 208 -2.73 -5.42 76.45
CA ILE A 208 -1.58 -6.11 75.84
C ILE A 208 -2.05 -7.09 74.77
N GLU A 209 -3.06 -7.91 75.07
CA GLU A 209 -3.65 -8.86 74.11
C GLU A 209 -4.21 -8.13 72.87
N PHE A 210 -4.89 -7.00 73.08
CA PHE A 210 -5.40 -6.17 72.00
C PHE A 210 -4.27 -5.61 71.13
N ILE A 211 -3.19 -5.09 71.73
CA ILE A 211 -2.04 -4.56 70.99
C ILE A 211 -1.39 -5.66 70.15
N ILE A 212 -1.18 -6.86 70.71
CA ILE A 212 -0.62 -8.00 70.00
C ILE A 212 -1.53 -8.40 68.83
N ALA A 213 -2.83 -8.52 69.06
CA ALA A 213 -3.81 -8.84 68.03
C ALA A 213 -3.83 -7.77 66.91
N PHE A 214 -3.73 -6.49 67.28
CA PHE A 214 -3.69 -5.38 66.33
C PHE A 214 -2.42 -5.42 65.46
N ILE A 215 -1.26 -5.69 66.05
CA ILE A 215 0.01 -5.81 65.31
C ILE A 215 -0.04 -6.99 64.33
N ILE A 216 -0.48 -8.16 64.78
CA ILE A 216 -0.60 -9.35 63.93
C ILE A 216 -1.60 -9.11 62.80
N SER A 217 -2.76 -8.53 63.12
CA SER A 217 -3.80 -8.19 62.16
C SER A 217 -3.26 -7.24 61.08
N THR A 218 -2.57 -6.18 61.50
CA THR A 218 -1.94 -5.20 60.61
C THR A 218 -0.89 -5.85 59.72
N ALA A 219 -0.04 -6.73 60.27
CA ALA A 219 0.98 -7.45 59.50
C ALA A 219 0.37 -8.35 58.41
N ILE A 220 -0.68 -9.11 58.74
CA ILE A 220 -1.42 -9.95 57.78
C ILE A 220 -2.07 -9.08 56.70
N ALA A 221 -2.70 -7.96 57.09
CA ALA A 221 -3.33 -7.04 56.15
C ALA A 221 -2.31 -6.43 55.17
N LEU A 222 -1.16 -5.94 55.68
CA LEU A 222 -0.07 -5.40 54.86
C LEU A 222 0.52 -6.46 53.91
N TYR A 223 0.68 -7.70 54.36
CA TYR A 223 1.12 -8.81 53.51
C TYR A 223 0.15 -9.04 52.35
N ILE A 224 -1.15 -9.14 52.64
CA ILE A 224 -2.18 -9.34 51.62
C ILE A 224 -2.17 -8.17 50.63
N ILE A 225 -2.26 -6.92 51.11
CA ILE A 225 -2.26 -5.71 50.29
C ILE A 225 -1.04 -5.68 49.36
N ARG A 226 0.15 -5.92 49.90
CA ARG A 226 1.39 -5.93 49.11
C ARG A 226 1.35 -7.00 48.02
N SER A 227 0.82 -8.19 48.31
CA SER A 227 0.70 -9.27 47.33
C SER A 227 -0.25 -8.93 46.17
N VAL A 228 -1.30 -8.13 46.41
CA VAL A 228 -2.22 -7.64 45.37
C VAL A 228 -1.58 -6.54 44.54
N LEU A 229 -1.05 -5.52 45.22
CA LEU A 229 -0.51 -4.32 44.58
C LEU A 229 0.65 -4.64 43.63
N LEU A 230 1.50 -5.61 43.98
CA LEU A 230 2.59 -6.05 43.10
C LEU A 230 2.06 -6.63 41.79
N ARG A 231 0.99 -7.43 41.82
CA ARG A 231 0.39 -8.03 40.63
C ARG A 231 -0.37 -7.01 39.78
N ILE A 232 -1.10 -6.10 40.41
CA ILE A 232 -1.75 -4.98 39.72
C ILE A 232 -0.70 -4.07 39.05
N LYS A 233 0.42 -3.80 39.73
CA LYS A 233 1.53 -3.03 39.16
C LYS A 233 2.11 -3.73 37.93
N TYR A 234 2.27 -5.06 37.97
CA TYR A 234 2.74 -5.83 36.81
C TYR A 234 1.77 -5.75 35.62
N LEU A 235 0.46 -5.89 35.86
CA LEU A 235 -0.57 -5.69 34.82
C LEU A 235 -0.52 -4.27 34.25
N LYS A 236 -0.41 -3.25 35.11
CA LYS A 236 -0.34 -1.85 34.71
C LYS A 236 0.86 -1.58 33.78
N VAL A 237 2.01 -2.21 34.04
CA VAL A 237 3.19 -2.06 33.16
C VAL A 237 2.92 -2.65 31.78
N ASN A 238 2.40 -3.88 31.69
CA ASN A 238 2.13 -4.52 30.40
C ASN A 238 1.03 -3.79 29.60
N ILE A 239 -0.01 -3.30 30.27
CA ILE A 239 -1.04 -2.46 29.65
C ILE A 239 -0.42 -1.15 29.14
N ARG A 240 0.48 -0.54 29.93
CA ARG A 240 1.19 0.67 29.49
C ARG A 240 2.06 0.39 28.28
N ASP A 241 2.77 -0.73 28.26
CA ASP A 241 3.62 -1.11 27.13
C ASP A 241 2.78 -1.26 25.85
N LEU A 242 1.65 -1.97 25.92
CA LEU A 242 0.68 -2.08 24.84
C LEU A 242 0.13 -0.72 24.39
N ALA A 243 -0.20 0.17 25.33
CA ALA A 243 -0.69 1.51 25.01
C ALA A 243 0.36 2.38 24.28
N HIS A 244 1.66 2.09 24.44
CA HIS A 244 2.74 2.75 23.69
C HIS A 244 3.11 1.99 22.40
N GLY A 245 2.35 0.94 22.03
CA GLY A 245 2.62 0.13 20.85
C GLY A 245 3.74 -0.92 21.02
N ASN A 246 4.25 -1.10 22.25
CA ASN A 246 5.19 -2.18 22.54
C ASN A 246 4.38 -3.46 22.79
N LEU A 247 4.75 -4.56 22.13
CA LEU A 247 4.11 -5.86 22.29
C LEU A 247 4.85 -6.66 23.37
N PRO A 248 4.34 -6.70 24.62
CA PRO A 248 4.97 -7.48 25.68
C PRO A 248 4.83 -8.98 25.39
N LYS A 249 5.67 -9.79 26.05
CA LYS A 249 5.48 -11.25 26.04
C LYS A 249 4.16 -11.61 26.74
N GLU A 250 3.51 -12.67 26.25
CA GLU A 250 2.30 -13.19 26.90
C GLU A 250 2.57 -13.49 28.37
N MET A 251 1.68 -12.97 29.22
CA MET A 251 1.74 -13.16 30.65
C MET A 251 1.27 -14.57 30.98
N LYS A 252 1.90 -15.18 31.99
CA LYS A 252 1.47 -16.49 32.47
C LYS A 252 0.06 -16.40 33.08
N GLU A 253 -0.82 -17.29 32.67
CA GLU A 253 -2.17 -17.40 33.23
C GLU A 253 -2.12 -17.62 34.75
N SER A 254 -3.06 -16.99 35.42
CA SER A 254 -3.23 -17.07 36.88
C SER A 254 -4.43 -17.95 37.20
N GLU A 255 -4.51 -18.49 38.41
CA GLU A 255 -5.70 -19.19 38.89
C GLU A 255 -6.65 -18.27 39.67
N ASP A 256 -6.30 -16.98 39.78
CA ASP A 256 -7.06 -15.98 40.52
C ASP A 256 -7.96 -15.11 39.63
N GLU A 257 -8.65 -14.18 40.28
CA GLU A 257 -9.64 -13.27 39.67
C GLU A 257 -9.01 -12.32 38.64
N LEU A 258 -7.69 -12.15 38.65
CA LEU A 258 -6.98 -11.36 37.65
C LEU A 258 -6.75 -12.13 36.34
N ASN A 259 -7.01 -13.45 36.31
CA ASN A 259 -6.77 -14.25 35.11
C ASN A 259 -7.62 -13.84 33.92
N SER A 260 -8.85 -13.36 34.14
CA SER A 260 -9.70 -12.84 33.05
C SER A 260 -9.05 -11.64 32.35
N ILE A 261 -8.43 -10.74 33.12
CA ILE A 261 -7.69 -9.59 32.60
C ILE A 261 -6.42 -10.07 31.87
N ILE A 262 -5.70 -11.04 32.43
CA ILE A 262 -4.51 -11.62 31.80
C ILE A 262 -4.85 -12.25 30.45
N LYS A 263 -5.93 -13.04 30.38
CA LYS A 263 -6.41 -13.66 29.15
C LYS A 263 -6.76 -12.62 28.08
N ALA A 264 -7.56 -11.63 28.45
CA ALA A 264 -7.93 -10.54 27.55
C ALA A 264 -6.68 -9.77 27.05
N LEU A 265 -5.68 -9.55 27.92
CA LEU A 265 -4.45 -8.87 27.52
C LEU A 265 -3.60 -9.73 26.58
N ASN A 266 -3.46 -11.02 26.85
CA ASN A 266 -2.73 -11.95 25.98
C ASN A 266 -3.39 -12.07 24.61
N GLU A 267 -4.72 -12.17 24.57
CA GLU A 267 -5.49 -12.19 23.34
C GLU A 267 -5.28 -10.91 22.52
N LEU A 268 -5.34 -9.74 23.18
CA LEU A 268 -5.04 -8.46 22.55
C LEU A 268 -3.60 -8.41 22.02
N THR A 269 -2.62 -8.87 22.81
CA THR A 269 -1.22 -8.97 22.37
C THR A 269 -1.07 -9.85 21.12
N ARG A 270 -1.72 -11.01 21.07
CA ARG A 270 -1.70 -11.89 19.88
C ARG A 270 -2.30 -11.20 18.66
N ASN A 271 -3.46 -10.57 18.82
CA ASN A 271 -4.12 -9.85 17.73
C ASN A 271 -3.25 -8.70 17.19
N LEU A 272 -2.68 -7.88 18.07
CA LEU A 272 -1.79 -6.79 17.66
C LEU A 272 -0.49 -7.31 17.02
N THR A 273 0.07 -8.42 17.51
CA THR A 273 1.23 -9.07 16.87
C THR A 273 0.89 -9.56 15.46
N GLY A 274 -0.31 -10.09 15.26
CA GLY A 274 -0.82 -10.45 13.94
C GLY A 274 -0.94 -9.24 13.01
N ILE A 275 -1.46 -8.11 13.52
CA ILE A 275 -1.53 -6.86 12.75
C ILE A 275 -0.15 -6.36 12.36
N THR A 276 0.83 -6.38 13.28
CA THR A 276 2.21 -5.96 12.97
C THR A 276 2.84 -6.83 11.90
N ARG A 277 2.64 -8.16 11.95
CA ARG A 277 3.12 -9.08 10.91
C ARG A 277 2.46 -8.79 9.56
N PHE A 278 1.15 -8.63 9.55
CA PHE A 278 0.39 -8.30 8.34
C PHE A 278 0.88 -6.99 7.72
N ALA A 279 1.09 -5.95 8.54
CA ALA A 279 1.60 -4.67 8.06
C ALA A 279 3.02 -4.78 7.47
N ASP A 280 3.89 -5.61 8.05
CA ASP A 280 5.24 -5.87 7.54
C ASP A 280 5.22 -6.63 6.20
N GLU A 281 4.36 -7.64 6.06
CA GLU A 281 4.19 -8.40 4.80
C GLU A 281 3.61 -7.52 3.68
N VAL A 282 2.53 -6.80 3.96
CA VAL A 282 1.93 -5.83 3.01
C VAL A 282 2.94 -4.73 2.66
N GLY A 283 3.71 -4.25 3.64
CA GLY A 283 4.77 -3.26 3.42
C GLY A 283 5.92 -3.75 2.54
N LYS A 284 6.17 -5.06 2.50
CA LYS A 284 7.12 -5.72 1.59
C LYS A 284 6.53 -6.01 0.20
N GLY A 285 5.27 -5.68 -0.03
CA GLY A 285 4.56 -5.93 -1.29
C GLY A 285 4.02 -7.36 -1.40
N ASP A 286 3.99 -8.14 -0.31
CA ASP A 286 3.32 -9.43 -0.27
C ASP A 286 1.85 -9.22 0.12
N PHE A 287 0.97 -9.39 -0.85
CA PHE A 287 -0.49 -9.27 -0.66
C PHE A 287 -1.20 -10.62 -0.58
N SER A 288 -0.45 -11.73 -0.48
CA SER A 288 -1.02 -13.09 -0.48
C SER A 288 -1.55 -13.53 0.89
N THR A 289 -1.04 -12.96 1.97
CA THR A 289 -1.42 -13.37 3.33
C THR A 289 -2.76 -12.79 3.74
N ASP A 290 -3.65 -13.65 4.23
CA ASP A 290 -4.91 -13.25 4.86
C ASP A 290 -4.72 -12.76 6.29
N ILE A 291 -5.46 -11.71 6.63
CA ILE A 291 -5.46 -11.17 7.98
C ILE A 291 -6.37 -12.01 8.90
N THR A 292 -5.75 -12.86 9.71
CA THR A 292 -6.46 -13.64 10.75
C THR A 292 -6.23 -13.01 12.12
N VAL A 293 -6.87 -11.87 12.38
CA VAL A 293 -6.87 -11.23 13.72
C VAL A 293 -8.29 -10.98 14.19
N PHE A 294 -8.49 -10.98 15.51
CA PHE A 294 -9.80 -10.82 16.15
C PHE A 294 -10.82 -11.89 15.71
N ASP A 295 -10.37 -13.13 15.49
CA ASP A 295 -11.22 -14.26 15.05
C ASP A 295 -12.03 -13.99 13.76
N ASN A 296 -11.51 -13.12 12.86
CA ASN A 296 -12.22 -12.60 11.68
C ASN A 296 -13.49 -11.82 12.00
N GLU A 297 -13.66 -11.40 13.25
CA GLU A 297 -14.74 -10.55 13.70
C GLU A 297 -14.21 -9.14 14.00
N GLY A 298 -14.96 -8.12 13.57
CA GLY A 298 -14.66 -6.73 13.92
C GLY A 298 -14.08 -5.86 12.79
N HIS A 299 -14.32 -4.55 12.94
CA HIS A 299 -14.07 -3.56 11.88
C HIS A 299 -12.60 -3.33 11.53
N LEU A 300 -11.68 -3.59 12.48
CA LEU A 300 -10.26 -3.36 12.25
C LEU A 300 -9.67 -4.40 11.29
N GLY A 301 -10.00 -5.68 11.47
CA GLY A 301 -9.60 -6.75 10.56
C GLY A 301 -10.09 -6.50 9.13
N GLN A 302 -11.38 -6.17 8.98
CA GLN A 302 -11.97 -5.86 7.67
C GLN A 302 -11.32 -4.64 7.00
N SER A 303 -11.12 -3.54 7.73
CA SER A 303 -10.47 -2.33 7.18
C SER A 303 -9.05 -2.62 6.68
N LEU A 304 -8.31 -3.47 7.38
CA LEU A 304 -6.95 -3.89 6.98
C LEU A 304 -6.97 -4.83 5.77
N ALA A 305 -7.95 -5.73 5.67
CA ALA A 305 -8.15 -6.56 4.49
C ALA A 305 -8.48 -5.71 3.25
N ASP A 306 -9.39 -4.73 3.39
CA ASP A 306 -9.75 -3.79 2.33
C ASP A 306 -8.54 -2.93 1.91
N MET A 307 -7.72 -2.50 2.87
CA MET A 307 -6.47 -1.78 2.60
C MET A 307 -5.52 -2.61 1.74
N ARG A 308 -5.31 -3.90 2.09
CA ARG A 308 -4.48 -4.82 1.30
C ARG A 308 -4.99 -4.95 -0.14
N ILE A 309 -6.30 -5.16 -0.33
CA ILE A 309 -6.90 -5.28 -1.68
C ILE A 309 -6.66 -3.99 -2.48
N LYS A 310 -6.88 -2.82 -1.88
CA LYS A 310 -6.62 -1.54 -2.55
C LYS A 310 -5.15 -1.36 -2.91
N LEU A 311 -4.23 -1.68 -2.01
CA LEU A 311 -2.79 -1.59 -2.27
C LEU A 311 -2.35 -2.59 -3.34
N GLN A 312 -2.89 -3.80 -3.35
CA GLN A 312 -2.65 -4.79 -4.41
C GLN A 312 -3.10 -4.24 -5.78
N ASN A 313 -4.29 -3.65 -5.85
CA ASN A 313 -4.79 -3.04 -7.08
C ASN A 313 -3.90 -1.87 -7.53
N VAL A 314 -3.47 -1.01 -6.60
CA VAL A 314 -2.53 0.10 -6.91
C VAL A 314 -1.20 -0.46 -7.42
N ALA A 315 -0.64 -1.50 -6.80
CA ALA A 315 0.60 -2.12 -7.24
C ALA A 315 0.47 -2.78 -8.62
N GLN A 316 -0.67 -3.39 -8.94
CA GLN A 316 -0.95 -3.94 -10.27
C GLN A 316 -1.08 -2.84 -11.33
N GLN A 317 -1.80 -1.76 -11.02
CA GLN A 317 -1.92 -0.59 -11.90
C GLN A 317 -0.56 0.06 -12.16
N ASP A 318 0.27 0.19 -11.12
CA ASP A 318 1.62 0.75 -11.24
C ASP A 318 2.51 -0.12 -12.14
N LYS A 319 2.46 -1.45 -11.99
CA LYS A 319 3.15 -2.39 -12.90
C LYS A 319 2.71 -2.21 -14.36
N ARG A 320 1.40 -2.12 -14.60
CA ARG A 320 0.85 -1.89 -15.95
C ARG A 320 1.32 -0.55 -16.53
N ARG A 321 1.37 0.51 -15.71
CA ARG A 321 1.84 1.84 -16.11
C ARG A 321 3.35 1.85 -16.42
N VAL A 322 4.15 1.18 -15.60
CA VAL A 322 5.60 1.03 -15.84
C VAL A 322 5.82 0.28 -17.15
N TRP A 323 5.15 -0.87 -17.34
CA TRP A 323 5.19 -1.61 -18.60
C TRP A 323 4.82 -0.70 -19.78
N PHE A 324 3.68 -0.01 -19.73
CA PHE A 324 3.25 0.90 -20.81
C PHE A 324 4.33 1.94 -21.18
N ASN A 325 4.90 2.62 -20.19
CA ASN A 325 5.90 3.67 -20.42
C ASN A 325 7.22 3.11 -20.96
N GLU A 326 7.68 1.95 -20.45
CA GLU A 326 8.86 1.26 -20.96
C GLU A 326 8.65 0.84 -22.42
N GLY A 327 7.46 0.34 -22.76
CA GLY A 327 7.06 0.04 -24.13
C GLY A 327 7.15 1.29 -25.01
N ILE A 328 6.48 2.39 -24.64
CA ILE A 328 6.48 3.63 -25.43
C ILE A 328 7.91 4.15 -25.65
N ALA A 329 8.76 4.11 -24.62
CA ALA A 329 10.16 4.50 -24.74
C ALA A 329 10.93 3.59 -25.72
N LYS A 330 10.76 2.27 -25.59
CA LYS A 330 11.39 1.27 -26.47
C LYS A 330 10.99 1.47 -27.94
N PHE A 331 9.71 1.64 -28.23
CA PHE A 331 9.24 1.85 -29.61
C PHE A 331 9.61 3.23 -30.14
N GLY A 332 9.61 4.26 -29.29
CA GLY A 332 10.15 5.57 -29.66
C GLY A 332 11.63 5.52 -30.06
N ASP A 333 12.45 4.69 -29.39
CA ASP A 333 13.84 4.47 -29.76
C ASP A 333 14.00 3.69 -31.08
N ILE A 334 13.13 2.72 -31.36
CA ILE A 334 13.14 1.98 -32.63
C ILE A 334 12.80 2.91 -33.79
N LEU A 335 11.76 3.74 -33.63
CA LEU A 335 11.30 4.70 -34.63
C LEU A 335 12.35 5.77 -34.96
N ARG A 336 13.22 6.15 -34.02
CA ARG A 336 14.30 7.13 -34.22
C ARG A 336 15.57 6.60 -34.91
N LYS A 337 15.75 5.28 -34.99
CA LYS A 337 17.03 4.66 -35.42
C LYS A 337 17.03 4.13 -36.86
N ASN A 338 15.90 4.17 -37.56
CA ASN A 338 15.72 3.55 -38.87
C ASN A 338 15.16 4.59 -39.85
N ASP A 339 16.03 5.13 -40.72
CA ASP A 339 15.71 6.41 -41.36
C ASP A 339 15.20 6.35 -42.80
N ASP A 340 15.38 5.24 -43.56
CA ASP A 340 15.09 5.29 -45.02
C ASP A 340 14.32 4.09 -45.61
N ASN A 341 14.04 3.03 -44.85
CA ASN A 341 13.41 1.82 -45.40
C ASN A 341 12.17 1.40 -44.59
N ILE A 342 10.99 1.59 -45.18
CA ILE A 342 9.69 1.27 -44.58
C ILE A 342 9.57 -0.24 -44.32
N GLU A 343 10.08 -1.10 -45.21
CA GLU A 343 10.05 -2.55 -45.06
C GLU A 343 10.87 -3.02 -43.86
N ASP A 344 12.11 -2.53 -43.72
CA ASP A 344 13.00 -2.91 -42.61
C ASP A 344 12.46 -2.39 -41.27
N LEU A 345 11.95 -1.15 -41.25
CA LEU A 345 11.29 -0.60 -40.08
C LEU A 345 10.05 -1.41 -39.69
N SER A 346 9.18 -1.72 -40.66
CA SER A 346 7.95 -2.49 -40.42
C SER A 346 8.25 -3.89 -39.90
N ALA A 347 9.24 -4.59 -40.48
CA ALA A 347 9.65 -5.93 -40.03
C ALA A 347 10.19 -5.91 -38.60
N LYS A 348 11.00 -4.90 -38.25
CA LYS A 348 11.54 -4.74 -36.89
C LYS A 348 10.45 -4.39 -35.88
N LEU A 349 9.59 -3.42 -36.20
CA LEU A 349 8.48 -3.01 -35.34
C LEU A 349 7.56 -4.17 -35.02
N ILE A 350 7.14 -4.95 -36.02
CA ILE A 350 6.20 -6.04 -35.79
C ILE A 350 6.82 -7.18 -34.98
N SER A 351 8.11 -7.47 -35.18
CA SER A 351 8.81 -8.48 -34.37
C SER A 351 8.87 -8.08 -32.89
N GLU A 352 9.23 -6.82 -32.62
CA GLU A 352 9.33 -6.29 -31.26
C GLU A 352 7.94 -6.13 -30.61
N LEU A 353 6.93 -5.71 -31.38
CA LEU A 353 5.53 -5.62 -30.90
C LEU A 353 5.01 -7.00 -30.53
N ALA A 354 5.26 -8.00 -31.39
CA ALA A 354 4.80 -9.36 -31.12
C ALA A 354 5.44 -9.91 -29.84
N GLU A 355 6.76 -9.80 -29.69
CA GLU A 355 7.45 -10.25 -28.47
C GLU A 355 7.01 -9.48 -27.22
N TYR A 356 6.89 -8.15 -27.31
CA TYR A 356 6.54 -7.32 -26.16
C TYR A 356 5.12 -7.55 -25.63
N THR A 357 4.19 -7.86 -26.54
CA THR A 357 2.78 -8.15 -26.23
C THR A 357 2.52 -9.65 -26.02
N ASN A 358 3.56 -10.50 -26.05
CA ASN A 358 3.43 -11.96 -26.06
C ASN A 358 2.51 -12.50 -27.18
N SER A 359 2.50 -11.82 -28.32
CA SER A 359 1.86 -12.29 -29.54
C SER A 359 2.76 -13.30 -30.24
N ILE A 360 2.14 -14.30 -30.85
CA ILE A 360 2.84 -15.39 -31.53
C ILE A 360 3.00 -15.14 -33.02
N GLN A 361 2.20 -14.25 -33.59
CA GLN A 361 2.29 -13.79 -34.98
C GLN A 361 1.92 -12.31 -35.07
N GLY A 362 2.42 -11.64 -36.11
CA GLY A 362 2.00 -10.28 -36.41
C GLY A 362 2.32 -9.85 -37.83
N SER A 363 1.59 -8.85 -38.30
CA SER A 363 1.71 -8.22 -39.62
C SER A 363 1.58 -6.70 -39.49
N ILE A 364 2.35 -5.96 -40.29
CA ILE A 364 2.17 -4.53 -40.52
C ILE A 364 1.87 -4.29 -41.99
N PHE A 365 0.73 -3.66 -42.24
CA PHE A 365 0.31 -3.18 -43.54
C PHE A 365 0.45 -1.66 -43.60
N ILE A 366 0.89 -1.14 -44.75
CA ILE A 366 1.07 0.30 -44.99
C ILE A 366 0.12 0.72 -46.10
N VAL A 367 -0.57 1.83 -45.88
CA VAL A 367 -1.47 2.42 -46.86
C VAL A 367 -0.65 3.20 -47.87
N ASN A 368 -0.70 2.79 -49.14
CA ASN A 368 -0.12 3.52 -50.26
C ASN A 368 -1.24 4.25 -51.03
N LYS A 369 -1.02 5.54 -51.29
CA LYS A 369 -1.95 6.41 -52.01
C LYS A 369 -1.25 6.93 -53.26
N GLU A 370 -1.29 6.16 -54.34
CA GLU A 370 -0.77 6.64 -55.64
C GLU A 370 -1.76 7.62 -56.31
N ASP A 371 -3.07 7.44 -56.10
CA ASP A 371 -4.15 8.34 -56.53
C ASP A 371 -5.36 8.22 -55.57
N GLN A 372 -6.23 9.25 -55.50
CA GLN A 372 -7.42 9.26 -54.60
C GLN A 372 -8.38 8.08 -54.83
N GLU A 373 -8.41 7.50 -56.03
CA GLU A 373 -9.26 6.36 -56.38
C GLU A 373 -8.58 4.98 -56.23
N ASN A 374 -7.26 4.94 -55.99
CA ASN A 374 -6.48 3.69 -56.03
C ASN A 374 -5.68 3.49 -54.72
N ILE A 375 -6.42 3.34 -53.61
CA ILE A 375 -5.85 3.07 -52.29
C ILE A 375 -5.49 1.59 -52.18
N LYS A 376 -4.22 1.31 -51.84
CA LYS A 376 -3.73 -0.06 -51.61
C LYS A 376 -3.16 -0.22 -50.21
N ILE A 377 -3.54 -1.30 -49.54
CA ILE A 377 -3.04 -1.67 -48.22
C ILE A 377 -2.02 -2.78 -48.42
N VAL A 378 -0.73 -2.47 -48.25
CA VAL A 378 0.37 -3.33 -48.66
C VAL A 378 1.08 -3.92 -47.44
N LEU A 379 1.27 -5.23 -47.40
CA LEU A 379 2.05 -5.87 -46.33
C LEU A 379 3.54 -5.48 -46.44
N LYS A 380 4.08 -4.82 -45.40
CA LYS A 380 5.48 -4.38 -45.35
C LYS A 380 6.31 -5.07 -44.25
N GLY A 381 5.67 -5.61 -43.22
CA GLY A 381 6.34 -6.36 -42.16
C GLY A 381 5.53 -7.58 -41.72
N ALA A 382 6.20 -8.69 -41.39
CA ALA A 382 5.55 -9.87 -40.83
C ALA A 382 6.48 -10.61 -39.85
N TYR A 383 5.93 -11.10 -38.74
CA TYR A 383 6.60 -11.90 -37.72
C TYR A 383 5.96 -13.29 -37.61
N ALA A 384 6.81 -14.33 -37.57
CA ALA A 384 6.40 -15.74 -37.47
C ALA A 384 5.32 -16.16 -38.49
N TYR A 385 5.29 -15.51 -39.66
CA TYR A 385 4.31 -15.74 -40.72
C TYR A 385 4.89 -16.65 -41.82
N HIS A 386 4.15 -17.68 -42.23
CA HIS A 386 4.67 -18.67 -43.18
C HIS A 386 4.67 -18.12 -44.62
N ARG A 387 5.83 -18.15 -45.28
CA ARG A 387 6.11 -17.55 -46.60
C ARG A 387 5.31 -18.10 -47.81
N LYS A 388 4.35 -19.02 -47.67
CA LYS A 388 4.06 -19.95 -48.79
C LYS A 388 2.64 -20.22 -49.28
N LYS A 389 1.52 -19.64 -48.79
CA LYS A 389 0.22 -20.00 -49.43
C LYS A 389 -0.85 -18.94 -49.73
N PHE A 390 -0.95 -17.78 -49.07
CA PHE A 390 -2.02 -16.81 -49.40
C PHE A 390 -1.60 -15.39 -49.04
N LEU A 391 -0.68 -14.80 -49.82
CA LEU A 391 -0.34 -13.38 -49.67
C LEU A 391 -1.07 -12.61 -50.76
N GLU A 392 -2.26 -12.10 -50.45
CA GLU A 392 -2.64 -10.83 -51.04
C GLU A 392 -1.69 -9.79 -50.44
N LYS A 393 -0.54 -9.60 -51.11
CA LYS A 393 0.44 -8.57 -50.72
C LYS A 393 -0.18 -7.18 -50.73
N GLU A 394 -1.27 -7.01 -51.45
CA GLU A 394 -2.05 -5.81 -51.61
C GLU A 394 -3.52 -6.15 -51.34
N LEU A 395 -4.13 -5.41 -50.42
CA LEU A 395 -5.55 -5.48 -50.08
C LEU A 395 -6.21 -4.15 -50.45
N SER A 396 -7.46 -4.20 -50.90
CA SER A 396 -8.29 -3.01 -51.08
C SER A 396 -9.02 -2.64 -49.77
N PRO A 397 -9.42 -1.36 -49.60
CA PRO A 397 -10.35 -0.97 -48.53
C PRO A 397 -11.60 -1.88 -48.51
N GLY A 398 -11.99 -2.36 -47.33
CA GLY A 398 -13.11 -3.31 -47.15
C GLY A 398 -12.80 -4.77 -47.48
N GLN A 399 -11.59 -5.11 -47.95
CA GLN A 399 -11.17 -6.49 -48.20
C GLN A 399 -10.57 -7.12 -46.93
N GLY A 400 -11.25 -8.15 -46.42
CA GLY A 400 -10.85 -8.82 -45.17
C GLY A 400 -10.93 -7.91 -43.95
N LEU A 401 -10.49 -8.40 -42.78
CA LEU A 401 -10.56 -7.61 -41.55
C LEU A 401 -9.58 -6.44 -41.52
N VAL A 402 -8.43 -6.57 -42.18
CA VAL A 402 -7.45 -5.48 -42.34
C VAL A 402 -8.05 -4.34 -43.17
N GLY A 403 -8.69 -4.66 -44.30
CA GLY A 403 -9.39 -3.66 -45.12
C GLY A 403 -10.61 -3.07 -44.42
N GLN A 404 -11.31 -3.85 -43.58
CA GLN A 404 -12.42 -3.35 -42.77
C GLN A 404 -11.93 -2.38 -41.68
N CYS A 405 -10.85 -2.73 -40.97
CA CYS A 405 -10.21 -1.87 -39.97
C CYS A 405 -9.78 -0.51 -40.56
N TYR A 406 -9.29 -0.51 -41.80
CA TYR A 406 -8.98 0.71 -42.54
C TYR A 406 -10.22 1.62 -42.75
N LEU A 407 -11.37 1.04 -43.11
CA LEU A 407 -12.61 1.80 -43.34
C LEU A 407 -13.22 2.33 -42.05
N GLU A 408 -13.27 1.49 -41.01
CA GLU A 408 -13.89 1.81 -39.73
C GLU A 408 -13.01 2.75 -38.89
N LYS A 409 -11.69 2.71 -39.07
CA LYS A 409 -10.70 3.47 -38.28
C LYS A 409 -10.74 3.16 -36.78
N GLU A 410 -11.27 1.99 -36.44
CA GLU A 410 -11.33 1.44 -35.09
C GLU A 410 -10.58 0.12 -35.03
N PHE A 411 -10.14 -0.25 -33.82
CA PHE A 411 -9.51 -1.55 -33.62
C PHE A 411 -10.57 -2.66 -33.69
N ILE A 412 -10.17 -3.82 -34.17
CA ILE A 412 -10.99 -5.03 -34.23
C ILE A 412 -10.36 -6.06 -33.30
N TYR A 413 -11.13 -6.57 -32.35
CA TYR A 413 -10.70 -7.62 -31.43
C TYR A 413 -11.57 -8.87 -31.60
N LEU A 414 -10.93 -10.00 -31.90
CA LEU A 414 -11.59 -11.29 -32.06
C LEU A 414 -11.10 -12.27 -30.99
N SER A 415 -12.02 -12.78 -30.18
CA SER A 415 -11.78 -13.87 -29.21
C SER A 415 -12.26 -15.24 -29.70
N GLU A 416 -13.02 -15.28 -30.79
CA GLU A 416 -13.47 -16.51 -31.44
C GLU A 416 -13.10 -16.44 -32.92
N ILE A 417 -12.04 -17.16 -33.28
CA ILE A 417 -11.47 -17.12 -34.63
C ILE A 417 -12.08 -18.26 -35.46
N PRO A 418 -12.67 -17.98 -36.64
CA PRO A 418 -13.22 -19.01 -37.51
C PRO A 418 -12.17 -20.07 -37.90
N GLU A 419 -12.60 -21.33 -38.06
CA GLU A 419 -11.74 -22.40 -38.58
C GLU A 419 -11.16 -22.01 -39.94
N ASN A 420 -9.82 -22.03 -40.06
CA ASN A 420 -9.01 -21.64 -41.23
C ASN A 420 -8.74 -20.15 -41.45
N TYR A 421 -9.04 -19.26 -40.48
CA TYR A 421 -8.66 -17.84 -40.59
C TYR A 421 -7.12 -17.67 -40.54
N VAL A 422 -6.47 -18.24 -39.52
CA VAL A 422 -5.01 -18.22 -39.34
C VAL A 422 -4.55 -19.56 -38.73
N SER A 423 -3.46 -20.15 -39.25
CA SER A 423 -2.87 -21.39 -38.74
C SER A 423 -1.36 -21.23 -38.47
N ILE A 424 -0.90 -21.68 -37.31
CA ILE A 424 0.51 -21.66 -36.91
C ILE A 424 1.09 -23.05 -37.11
N ARG A 425 2.14 -23.15 -37.95
CA ARG A 425 2.90 -24.39 -38.20
C ARG A 425 4.26 -24.31 -37.51
N SER A 426 4.46 -25.17 -36.52
CA SER A 426 5.78 -25.50 -35.96
C SER A 426 6.34 -26.76 -36.63
N GLY A 427 7.64 -26.99 -36.52
CA GLY A 427 8.25 -28.28 -36.88
C GLY A 427 7.71 -29.46 -36.06
N LEU A 428 7.00 -29.18 -34.96
CA LEU A 428 6.41 -30.16 -34.04
C LEU A 428 4.88 -30.30 -34.16
N GLY A 429 4.19 -29.44 -34.91
CA GLY A 429 2.72 -29.50 -35.02
C GLY A 429 2.04 -28.21 -35.50
N GLU A 430 0.71 -28.22 -35.51
CA GLU A 430 -0.15 -27.11 -35.93
C GLU A 430 -1.12 -26.68 -34.83
N ALA A 431 -1.29 -25.37 -34.66
CA ALA A 431 -2.28 -24.79 -33.75
C ALA A 431 -2.84 -23.47 -34.31
N ASN A 432 -4.10 -23.16 -34.03
CA ASN A 432 -4.70 -21.87 -34.38
C ASN A 432 -4.61 -20.92 -33.16
N PRO A 433 -4.26 -19.64 -33.36
CA PRO A 433 -4.41 -18.64 -32.30
C PRO A 433 -5.86 -18.59 -31.82
N THR A 434 -6.08 -18.10 -30.61
CA THR A 434 -7.43 -17.93 -30.05
C THR A 434 -7.86 -16.47 -30.02
N HIS A 435 -6.90 -15.53 -30.08
CA HIS A 435 -7.16 -14.10 -30.08
C HIS A 435 -6.43 -13.40 -31.22
N VAL A 436 -7.13 -12.50 -31.91
CA VAL A 436 -6.56 -11.62 -32.95
C VAL A 436 -6.95 -10.18 -32.65
N LEU A 437 -5.95 -9.30 -32.69
CA LEU A 437 -6.10 -7.86 -32.51
C LEU A 437 -5.62 -7.16 -33.79
N ILE A 438 -6.48 -6.33 -34.37
CA ILE A 438 -6.18 -5.54 -35.56
C ILE A 438 -6.38 -4.09 -35.18
N SER A 439 -5.33 -3.28 -35.28
CA SER A 439 -5.35 -1.88 -34.86
C SER A 439 -4.93 -0.97 -36.01
N PRO A 440 -5.69 0.10 -36.31
CA PRO A 440 -5.28 1.08 -37.29
C PRO A 440 -4.14 1.94 -36.72
N MET A 441 -3.13 2.20 -37.53
CA MET A 441 -2.11 3.21 -37.28
C MET A 441 -2.59 4.51 -37.90
N LYS A 442 -3.14 5.41 -37.09
CA LYS A 442 -3.78 6.65 -37.57
C LYS A 442 -3.23 7.91 -36.91
N LEU A 443 -3.26 9.01 -37.66
CA LEU A 443 -2.94 10.37 -37.20
C LEU A 443 -4.03 11.32 -37.74
N ASN A 444 -4.62 12.16 -36.89
CA ASN A 444 -5.72 13.08 -37.29
C ASN A 444 -6.86 12.39 -38.08
N GLU A 445 -7.28 11.20 -37.64
CA GLU A 445 -8.29 10.34 -38.32
C GLU A 445 -7.90 9.83 -39.71
N GLU A 446 -6.64 9.98 -40.14
CA GLU A 446 -6.12 9.39 -41.36
C GLU A 446 -5.33 8.12 -41.04
N VAL A 447 -5.67 7.01 -41.69
CA VAL A 447 -5.00 5.72 -41.48
C VAL A 447 -3.80 5.60 -42.44
N PHE A 448 -2.61 5.43 -41.88
CA PHE A 448 -1.35 5.26 -42.60
C PHE A 448 -0.90 3.79 -42.67
N GLY A 449 -1.47 2.94 -41.82
CA GLY A 449 -1.26 1.51 -41.87
C GLY A 449 -2.11 0.76 -40.86
N ILE A 450 -1.95 -0.55 -40.80
CA ILE A 450 -2.70 -1.45 -39.92
C ILE A 450 -1.72 -2.44 -39.30
N ILE A 451 -1.82 -2.61 -37.98
CA ILE A 451 -1.14 -3.66 -37.23
C ILE A 451 -2.14 -4.81 -37.04
N GLU A 452 -1.71 -6.03 -37.30
CA GLU A 452 -2.45 -7.24 -36.95
C GLU A 452 -1.55 -8.11 -36.08
N LEU A 453 -2.09 -8.60 -34.97
CA LEU A 453 -1.41 -9.42 -33.98
C LEU A 453 -2.29 -10.60 -33.62
N ALA A 454 -1.69 -11.78 -33.43
CA ALA A 454 -2.38 -12.97 -32.98
C ALA A 454 -1.72 -13.54 -31.73
N SER A 455 -2.51 -14.08 -30.80
CA SER A 455 -2.05 -14.67 -29.55
C SER A 455 -2.90 -15.88 -29.12
N PHE A 456 -2.32 -16.73 -28.29
CA PHE A 456 -3.05 -17.75 -27.53
C PHE A 456 -3.64 -17.21 -26.23
N GLN A 457 -3.14 -16.07 -25.74
CA GLN A 457 -3.60 -15.41 -24.53
C GLN A 457 -4.49 -14.22 -24.90
N PRO A 458 -5.50 -13.88 -24.08
CA PRO A 458 -6.31 -12.71 -24.29
C PRO A 458 -5.45 -11.44 -24.13
N TYR A 459 -5.74 -10.42 -24.92
CA TYR A 459 -5.16 -9.09 -24.71
C TYR A 459 -5.98 -8.35 -23.65
N GLU A 460 -5.34 -7.98 -22.55
CA GLU A 460 -5.93 -7.06 -21.56
C GLU A 460 -6.02 -5.62 -22.10
N ASP A 461 -6.94 -4.81 -21.56
CA ASP A 461 -7.21 -3.43 -22.01
C ASP A 461 -5.95 -2.55 -22.13
N TYR A 462 -4.98 -2.73 -21.23
CA TYR A 462 -3.74 -1.95 -21.24
C TYR A 462 -2.83 -2.29 -22.45
N HIS A 463 -2.95 -3.49 -23.04
CA HIS A 463 -2.28 -3.81 -24.30
C HIS A 463 -2.92 -3.06 -25.45
N ASN A 464 -4.25 -2.93 -25.47
CA ASN A 464 -4.98 -2.24 -26.52
C ASN A 464 -4.62 -0.75 -26.53
N GLU A 465 -4.67 -0.11 -25.36
CA GLU A 465 -4.25 1.30 -25.19
C GLU A 465 -2.80 1.51 -25.62
N PHE A 466 -1.93 0.56 -25.31
CA PHE A 466 -0.52 0.60 -25.69
C PHE A 466 -0.34 0.50 -27.21
N ILE A 467 -1.00 -0.45 -27.87
CA ILE A 467 -0.90 -0.66 -29.31
C ILE A 467 -1.48 0.54 -30.06
N GLU A 468 -2.58 1.13 -29.59
CA GLU A 468 -3.14 2.36 -30.15
C GLU A 468 -2.11 3.51 -30.08
N LYS A 469 -1.50 3.73 -28.91
CA LYS A 469 -0.55 4.83 -28.72
C LYS A 469 0.76 4.64 -29.47
N VAL A 470 1.27 3.41 -29.53
CA VAL A 470 2.41 3.06 -30.38
C VAL A 470 2.03 3.17 -31.86
N GLY A 471 0.82 2.76 -32.24
CA GLY A 471 0.28 2.89 -33.59
C GLY A 471 0.23 4.33 -34.08
N GLU A 472 -0.17 5.28 -33.23
CA GLU A 472 -0.11 6.73 -33.52
C GLU A 472 1.34 7.20 -33.80
N SER A 473 2.29 6.74 -32.98
CA SER A 473 3.71 7.07 -33.14
C SER A 473 4.29 6.49 -34.43
N ILE A 474 3.94 5.23 -34.74
CA ILE A 474 4.35 4.56 -35.98
C ILE A 474 3.73 5.26 -37.19
N ALA A 475 2.45 5.65 -37.13
CA ALA A 475 1.77 6.38 -38.19
C ALA A 475 2.47 7.70 -38.53
N SER A 476 2.85 8.48 -37.51
CA SER A 476 3.58 9.73 -37.69
C SER A 476 4.94 9.52 -38.36
N THR A 477 5.69 8.49 -37.96
CA THR A 477 6.98 8.14 -38.59
C THR A 477 6.79 7.68 -40.04
N ILE A 478 5.80 6.82 -40.32
CA ILE A 478 5.49 6.36 -41.69
C ILE A 478 5.12 7.54 -42.58
N GLN A 479 4.28 8.45 -42.10
CA GLN A 479 3.90 9.66 -42.84
C GLN A 479 5.15 10.47 -43.20
N GLY A 480 6.05 10.71 -42.23
CA GLY A 480 7.31 11.41 -42.47
C GLY A 480 8.18 10.72 -43.52
N LEU A 481 8.28 9.39 -43.48
CA LEU A 481 9.02 8.60 -44.47
C LEU A 481 8.38 8.67 -45.85
N GLN A 482 7.06 8.56 -45.96
CA GLN A 482 6.34 8.67 -47.22
C GLN A 482 6.57 10.04 -47.88
N VAL A 483 6.42 11.13 -47.10
CA VAL A 483 6.67 12.50 -47.57
C VAL A 483 8.12 12.69 -48.00
N SER A 484 9.08 12.14 -47.26
CA SER A 484 10.51 12.23 -47.59
C SER A 484 10.84 11.49 -48.90
N LEU A 485 10.30 10.27 -49.07
CA LEU A 485 10.47 9.47 -50.29
C LEU A 485 9.84 10.16 -51.51
N GLU A 486 8.65 10.74 -51.36
CA GLU A 486 7.97 11.50 -52.41
C GLU A 486 8.77 12.77 -52.77
N THR A 487 9.26 13.50 -51.77
CA THR A 487 10.10 14.69 -51.98
C THR A 487 11.38 14.34 -52.74
N LYS A 488 12.03 13.21 -52.40
CA LYS A 488 13.22 12.73 -53.10
C LYS A 488 12.92 12.39 -54.56
N LYS A 489 11.82 11.68 -54.82
CA LYS A 489 11.37 11.35 -56.18
C LYS A 489 11.09 12.60 -57.01
N LEU A 490 10.33 13.55 -56.46
CA LEU A 490 10.02 14.82 -57.14
C LEU A 490 11.28 15.65 -57.41
N LEU A 491 12.25 15.65 -56.49
CA LEU A 491 13.53 16.32 -56.69
C LEU A 491 14.33 15.66 -57.83
N GLU A 492 14.40 14.34 -57.88
CA GLU A 492 15.04 13.59 -58.97
C GLU A 492 14.36 13.89 -60.32
N GLU A 493 13.02 13.88 -60.37
CA GLU A 493 12.25 14.25 -61.57
C GLU A 493 12.50 15.71 -62.00
N SER A 494 12.57 16.64 -61.03
CA SER A 494 12.86 18.05 -61.30
C SER A 494 14.29 18.24 -61.82
N GLN A 495 15.27 17.52 -61.28
CA GLN A 495 16.66 17.56 -61.74
C GLN A 495 16.77 17.04 -63.18
N MET A 496 16.17 15.88 -63.48
CA MET A 496 16.15 15.34 -64.84
C MET A 496 15.49 16.31 -65.84
N LYS A 497 14.38 16.94 -65.48
CA LYS A 497 13.73 17.95 -66.33
C LYS A 497 14.61 19.19 -66.52
N ALA A 498 15.31 19.65 -65.49
CA ALA A 498 16.24 20.77 -65.60
C ALA A 498 17.41 20.46 -66.55
N GLU A 499 17.98 19.26 -66.46
CA GLU A 499 19.03 18.80 -67.38
C GLU A 499 18.53 18.72 -68.84
N GLN A 500 17.32 18.19 -69.05
CA GLN A 500 16.69 18.17 -70.39
C GLN A 500 16.48 19.58 -70.96
N LEU A 501 15.99 20.52 -70.14
CA LEU A 501 15.80 21.91 -70.57
C LEU A 501 17.12 22.58 -70.90
N GLN A 502 18.17 22.36 -70.11
CA GLN A 502 19.50 22.92 -70.38
C GLN A 502 20.09 22.38 -71.69
N ALA A 503 19.92 21.08 -71.96
CA ALA A 503 20.33 20.49 -73.23
C ALA A 503 19.56 21.10 -74.42
N GLN A 504 18.24 21.29 -74.27
CA GLN A 504 17.39 21.89 -75.29
C GLN A 504 17.73 23.38 -75.54
N GLU A 505 18.05 24.14 -74.50
CA GLU A 505 18.49 25.54 -74.60
C GLU A 505 19.81 25.66 -75.38
N GLU A 506 20.78 24.78 -75.11
CA GLU A 506 22.06 24.77 -75.84
C GLU A 506 21.89 24.39 -77.31
N GLU A 507 21.01 23.42 -77.62
CA GLU A 507 20.68 23.06 -79.00
C GLU A 507 20.00 24.23 -79.73
N MET A 508 19.06 24.92 -79.08
CA MET A 508 18.43 26.13 -79.65
C MET A 508 19.44 27.26 -79.87
N ARG A 509 20.39 27.45 -78.94
CA ARG A 509 21.45 28.46 -79.08
C ARG A 509 22.34 28.17 -80.28
N GLN A 510 22.75 26.91 -80.48
CA GLN A 510 23.53 26.49 -81.65
C GLN A 510 22.76 26.70 -82.95
N ASN A 511 21.48 26.31 -83.00
CA ASN A 511 20.63 26.53 -84.18
C ASN A 511 20.47 28.03 -84.51
N ALA A 512 20.37 28.89 -83.49
CA ALA A 512 20.31 30.34 -83.68
C ALA A 512 21.61 30.92 -84.23
N GLU A 513 22.77 30.50 -83.71
CA GLU A 513 24.10 30.91 -84.22
C GLU A 513 24.31 30.46 -85.68
N GLU A 514 23.89 29.25 -86.05
CA GLU A 514 23.98 28.74 -87.43
C GLU A 514 23.05 29.49 -88.40
N LEU A 515 21.83 29.82 -87.96
CA LEU A 515 20.89 30.65 -88.71
C LEU A 515 21.45 32.06 -88.98
N GLU A 516 22.03 32.71 -87.96
CA GLU A 516 22.64 34.03 -88.09
C GLU A 516 23.80 34.02 -89.09
N ALA A 517 24.71 33.03 -88.98
CA ALA A 517 25.81 32.86 -89.92
C ALA A 517 25.34 32.61 -91.37
N THR A 518 24.27 31.83 -91.55
CA THR A 518 23.68 31.57 -92.87
C THR A 518 23.08 32.84 -93.47
N GLN A 519 22.43 33.65 -92.64
CA GLN A 519 21.83 34.92 -93.07
C GLN A 519 22.89 35.95 -93.47
N GLU A 520 23.96 36.09 -92.68
CA GLU A 520 25.10 36.96 -93.03
C GLU A 520 25.74 36.58 -94.37
N GLU A 521 25.92 35.28 -94.64
CA GLU A 521 26.48 34.79 -95.89
C GLU A 521 25.56 35.11 -97.09
N MET A 522 24.24 34.91 -96.95
CA MET A 522 23.27 35.27 -97.98
C MET A 522 23.29 36.76 -98.30
N GLU A 523 23.34 37.62 -97.28
CA GLU A 523 23.41 39.06 -97.46
C GLU A 523 24.72 39.49 -98.14
N ARG A 524 25.84 38.81 -97.86
CA ARG A 524 27.11 39.04 -98.56
C ARG A 524 26.99 38.70 -100.05
N GLN A 525 26.48 37.52 -100.39
CA GLN A 525 26.31 37.07 -101.78
C GLN A 525 25.37 37.99 -102.56
N SER A 526 24.26 38.42 -101.96
CA SER A 526 23.34 39.37 -102.58
C SER A 526 24.00 40.72 -102.89
N ARG A 527 24.85 41.23 -101.99
CA ARG A 527 25.59 42.48 -102.22
C ARG A 527 26.61 42.35 -103.33
N GLU A 528 27.36 41.25 -103.37
CA GLU A 528 28.34 40.97 -104.43
C GLU A 528 27.67 40.88 -105.81
N MET A 529 26.54 40.17 -105.90
CA MET A 529 25.77 40.06 -107.15
C MET A 529 25.22 41.43 -107.60
N GLY A 530 24.69 42.22 -106.67
CA GLY A 530 24.21 43.57 -106.97
C GLY A 530 25.32 44.47 -107.53
N ALA A 531 26.51 44.46 -106.92
CA ALA A 531 27.66 45.23 -107.39
C ALA A 531 28.14 44.76 -108.77
N PHE A 532 28.15 43.45 -109.03
CA PHE A 532 28.51 42.89 -110.34
C PHE A 532 27.54 43.33 -111.44
N ASN A 533 26.22 43.22 -111.21
CA ASN A 533 25.20 43.66 -112.17
C ASN A 533 25.31 45.15 -112.49
N GLN A 534 25.59 45.98 -111.47
CA GLN A 534 25.81 47.41 -111.68
C GLN A 534 27.04 47.68 -112.56
N ALA A 535 28.15 46.97 -112.34
CA ALA A 535 29.37 47.11 -113.15
C ALA A 535 29.14 46.73 -114.63
N VAL A 536 28.34 45.70 -114.90
CA VAL A 536 27.95 45.32 -116.27
C VAL A 536 27.08 46.40 -116.91
N SER A 537 26.09 46.90 -116.18
CA SER A 537 25.16 47.92 -116.68
C SER A 537 25.87 49.23 -117.03
N ILE A 538 26.87 49.68 -116.27
CA ILE A 538 27.58 50.93 -116.60
C ILE A 538 28.62 50.79 -117.73
N SER A 539 29.02 49.58 -118.10
CA SER A 539 30.13 49.36 -119.06
C SER A 539 29.68 48.96 -120.47
N THR A 540 28.43 48.51 -120.62
CA THR A 540 27.88 48.02 -121.89
C THR A 540 26.56 48.72 -122.20
N MET A 541 26.14 48.79 -123.46
CA MET A 541 24.82 49.30 -123.82
C MET A 541 23.81 48.15 -123.67
N VAL A 542 22.88 48.25 -122.73
CA VAL A 542 21.91 47.18 -122.44
C VAL A 542 20.50 47.74 -122.53
N ALA A 543 19.65 47.07 -123.29
CA ALA A 543 18.22 47.30 -123.27
C ALA A 543 17.50 46.00 -122.89
N GLU A 544 16.38 46.14 -122.21
CA GLU A 544 15.46 45.05 -121.99
C GLU A 544 14.19 45.28 -122.79
N PHE A 545 13.64 44.20 -123.31
CA PHE A 545 12.42 44.20 -124.10
C PHE A 545 11.43 43.19 -123.57
N ASP A 546 10.15 43.48 -123.77
CA ASP A 546 9.12 42.47 -123.59
C ASP A 546 9.11 41.49 -124.77
N LYS A 547 8.24 40.49 -124.66
CA LYS A 547 8.09 39.40 -125.64
C LYS A 547 7.66 39.91 -127.01
N ASP A 548 6.93 41.03 -127.05
CA ASP A 548 6.40 41.64 -128.27
C ASP A 548 7.38 42.67 -128.88
N GLY A 549 8.50 42.93 -128.19
CA GLY A 549 9.55 43.84 -128.64
C GLY A 549 9.31 45.29 -128.30
N LYS A 550 8.55 45.57 -127.24
CA LYS A 550 8.54 46.90 -126.62
C LYS A 550 9.70 47.04 -125.66
N ILE A 551 10.28 48.23 -125.62
CA ILE A 551 11.39 48.56 -124.73
C ILE A 551 10.85 48.61 -123.29
N LEU A 552 11.40 47.80 -122.40
CA LEU A 552 11.09 47.80 -120.97
C LEU A 552 12.02 48.71 -120.19
N GLU A 553 13.30 48.68 -120.55
CA GLU A 553 14.34 49.45 -119.90
C GLU A 553 15.49 49.67 -120.88
N ILE A 554 16.18 50.79 -120.75
CA ILE A 554 17.50 50.99 -121.34
C ILE A 554 18.43 51.50 -120.23
N ASN A 555 19.68 51.08 -120.28
CA ASN A 555 20.64 51.59 -119.32
C ASN A 555 21.23 52.94 -119.76
N SER A 556 21.89 53.60 -118.81
CA SER A 556 22.50 54.93 -119.01
C SER A 556 23.56 54.97 -120.12
N GLN A 557 24.15 53.83 -120.50
CA GLN A 557 25.06 53.77 -121.65
C GLN A 557 24.33 53.96 -122.98
N ILE A 558 23.13 53.39 -123.15
CA ILE A 558 22.31 53.66 -124.33
C ILE A 558 21.90 55.13 -124.35
N GLU A 559 21.44 55.67 -123.22
CA GLU A 559 21.06 57.09 -123.11
C GLU A 559 22.22 58.00 -123.51
N PHE A 560 23.42 57.73 -123.01
CA PHE A 560 24.62 58.51 -123.33
C PHE A 560 25.01 58.43 -124.81
N GLN A 561 24.97 57.23 -125.42
CA GLN A 561 25.43 57.03 -126.81
C GLN A 561 24.40 57.50 -127.84
N THR A 562 23.12 57.48 -127.51
CA THR A 562 22.02 57.77 -128.45
C THR A 562 21.29 59.08 -128.14
N SER A 563 21.61 59.72 -127.01
CA SER A 563 20.90 60.91 -126.50
C SER A 563 19.38 60.71 -126.33
N TRP A 564 18.92 59.47 -126.28
CA TRP A 564 17.58 59.13 -125.83
C TRP A 564 17.51 59.19 -124.31
N ASP A 565 16.36 59.58 -123.80
CA ASP A 565 16.02 59.41 -122.38
C ASP A 565 15.23 58.10 -122.25
N SER A 566 15.51 57.30 -121.22
CA SER A 566 14.78 56.05 -120.99
C SER A 566 13.27 56.26 -120.93
N GLU A 567 12.81 57.34 -120.29
CA GLU A 567 11.38 57.66 -120.17
C GLU A 567 10.70 57.88 -121.55
N ASP A 568 11.46 58.37 -122.54
CA ASP A 568 10.96 58.64 -123.89
C ASP A 568 10.81 57.36 -124.74
N LEU A 569 11.49 56.27 -124.37
CA LEU A 569 11.56 55.03 -125.14
C LEU A 569 10.79 53.86 -124.52
N ILE A 570 10.62 53.84 -123.20
CA ILE A 570 9.92 52.76 -122.50
C ILE A 570 8.48 52.62 -123.03
N GLY A 571 8.08 51.39 -123.32
CA GLY A 571 6.77 51.02 -123.88
C GLY A 571 6.63 51.25 -125.39
N LEU A 572 7.61 51.90 -126.04
CA LEU A 572 7.65 52.03 -127.49
C LEU A 572 8.24 50.77 -128.14
N ASP A 573 7.89 50.56 -129.40
CA ASP A 573 8.41 49.46 -130.22
C ASP A 573 9.93 49.63 -130.41
N ARG A 574 10.68 48.52 -130.30
CA ARG A 574 12.14 48.45 -130.48
C ARG A 574 12.66 49.17 -131.72
N LYS A 575 11.84 49.27 -132.78
CA LYS A 575 12.15 49.99 -134.02
C LYS A 575 12.42 51.47 -133.83
N LYS A 576 12.03 52.04 -132.68
CA LYS A 576 12.37 53.42 -132.29
C LYS A 576 13.81 53.56 -131.81
N LEU A 577 14.39 52.51 -131.25
CA LEU A 577 15.73 52.51 -130.70
C LEU A 577 16.77 51.96 -131.69
N PHE A 578 16.44 50.92 -132.45
CA PHE A 578 17.29 50.42 -133.55
C PHE A 578 16.49 50.11 -134.80
N ILE A 579 17.10 50.30 -135.97
CA ILE A 579 16.51 49.98 -137.26
C ILE A 579 16.92 48.58 -137.69
N ASP A 580 15.94 47.88 -138.23
CA ASP A 580 16.07 46.60 -138.89
C ASP A 580 16.87 46.75 -140.21
N GLU A 581 18.07 46.16 -140.34
CA GLU A 581 18.78 46.09 -141.64
C GLU A 581 17.95 45.31 -142.68
N GLU A 582 17.79 45.84 -143.91
CA GLU A 582 16.87 45.32 -144.95
C GLU A 582 17.09 43.83 -145.31
N ASP A 583 18.32 43.31 -145.12
CA ASP A 583 18.69 41.92 -145.43
C ASP A 583 18.44 40.93 -144.26
N VAL A 584 17.82 41.37 -143.16
CA VAL A 584 17.60 40.55 -141.94
C VAL A 584 16.10 40.32 -141.65
N ASP A 585 15.69 39.05 -141.51
CA ASP A 585 14.33 38.69 -141.05
C ASP A 585 14.21 38.84 -139.52
N TRP A 586 13.76 40.02 -139.10
CA TRP A 586 13.62 40.38 -137.69
C TRP A 586 12.44 39.71 -136.98
N SER A 587 11.40 39.27 -137.69
CA SER A 587 10.27 38.58 -137.06
C SER A 587 10.66 37.17 -136.64
N LYS A 588 11.39 36.47 -137.50
CA LYS A 588 11.97 35.17 -137.16
C LYS A 588 13.02 35.29 -136.04
N THR A 589 13.91 36.27 -136.15
CA THR A 589 14.94 36.57 -135.14
C THR A 589 14.32 36.78 -133.75
N TRP A 590 13.23 37.54 -133.65
CA TRP A 590 12.58 37.82 -132.37
C TRP A 590 11.88 36.59 -131.75
N ASN A 591 11.22 35.77 -132.58
CA ASN A 591 10.61 34.52 -132.13
C ASN A 591 11.67 33.52 -131.66
N ASP A 592 12.77 33.37 -132.41
CA ASP A 592 13.85 32.44 -132.06
C ASP A 592 14.50 32.81 -130.70
N VAL A 593 14.65 34.10 -130.39
CA VAL A 593 15.12 34.56 -129.06
C VAL A 593 14.11 34.21 -127.97
N THR A 594 12.83 34.40 -128.25
CA THR A 594 11.75 34.09 -127.32
C THR A 594 11.68 32.58 -127.03
N ASP A 595 12.01 31.75 -128.03
CA ASP A 595 12.12 30.29 -127.96
C ASP A 595 13.50 29.80 -127.45
N HIS A 596 14.14 30.59 -126.57
CA HIS A 596 15.34 30.23 -125.81
C HIS A 596 16.68 30.19 -126.57
N MET A 597 16.76 30.77 -127.77
CA MET A 597 18.02 30.86 -128.50
C MET A 597 18.64 32.26 -128.41
N SER A 598 19.70 32.41 -127.62
CA SER A 598 20.52 33.62 -127.66
C SER A 598 21.12 33.81 -129.05
N MET A 599 21.03 35.02 -129.60
CA MET A 599 21.52 35.29 -130.94
C MET A 599 22.07 36.70 -131.09
N SER A 600 22.90 36.86 -132.11
CA SER A 600 23.63 38.09 -132.40
C SER A 600 23.29 38.55 -133.81
N LYS A 601 22.90 39.81 -133.96
CA LYS A 601 22.57 40.39 -135.27
C LYS A 601 23.28 41.73 -135.45
N SER A 602 23.62 42.02 -136.71
CA SER A 602 23.98 43.38 -137.10
C SER A 602 22.74 44.25 -136.96
N ALA A 603 22.88 45.40 -136.29
CA ALA A 603 21.80 46.37 -136.16
C ALA A 603 22.40 47.76 -136.15
N THR A 604 21.54 48.76 -136.33
CA THR A 604 21.94 50.16 -136.22
C THR A 604 21.07 50.83 -135.18
N LEU A 605 21.65 51.28 -134.07
CA LEU A 605 20.97 52.15 -133.12
C LEU A 605 20.74 53.50 -133.77
N MET A 606 19.55 54.06 -133.61
CA MET A 606 19.22 55.40 -134.07
C MET A 606 19.30 56.36 -132.88
N ASP A 607 20.10 57.42 -133.02
CA ASP A 607 20.11 58.50 -132.02
C ASP A 607 18.85 59.38 -132.13
N LYS A 608 18.56 60.18 -131.10
CA LYS A 608 17.38 61.08 -131.06
C LYS A 608 17.36 62.12 -132.21
N GLN A 609 18.50 62.38 -132.83
CA GLN A 609 18.68 63.36 -133.92
C GLN A 609 18.65 62.70 -135.31
N GLY A 610 18.52 61.37 -135.38
CA GLY A 610 18.41 60.58 -136.60
C GLY A 610 19.75 60.07 -137.15
N HIS A 611 20.87 60.17 -136.42
CA HIS A 611 22.13 59.56 -136.82
C HIS A 611 22.15 58.05 -136.52
N GLU A 612 22.86 57.32 -137.38
CA GLU A 612 22.98 55.88 -137.34
C GLU A 612 24.27 55.45 -136.63
N LEU A 613 24.12 54.66 -135.55
CA LEU A 613 25.23 54.06 -134.80
C LEU A 613 25.24 52.54 -135.05
N PRO A 614 26.17 52.02 -135.88
CA PRO A 614 26.22 50.60 -136.19
C PRO A 614 26.69 49.79 -134.97
N VAL A 615 25.95 48.74 -134.65
CA VAL A 615 26.18 47.85 -133.50
C VAL A 615 26.02 46.38 -133.87
N VAL A 616 26.49 45.51 -133.01
CA VAL A 616 26.05 44.11 -132.93
C VAL A 616 25.13 44.01 -131.72
N ALA A 617 23.89 43.61 -131.95
CA ALA A 617 22.89 43.40 -130.92
C ALA A 617 22.87 41.92 -130.53
N HIS A 618 23.18 41.62 -129.27
CA HIS A 618 23.15 40.29 -128.68
C HIS A 618 21.89 40.13 -127.83
N PHE A 619 20.90 39.42 -128.36
CA PHE A 619 19.63 39.17 -127.68
C PHE A 619 19.71 37.87 -126.88
N MET A 620 19.25 37.93 -125.64
CA MET A 620 19.27 36.84 -124.67
C MET A 620 17.93 36.77 -123.93
N PRO A 621 17.28 35.60 -123.87
CA PRO A 621 16.06 35.44 -123.09
C PRO A 621 16.39 35.36 -121.60
N VAL A 622 15.73 36.18 -120.80
CA VAL A 622 15.72 36.08 -119.34
C VAL A 622 14.50 35.25 -118.96
N SER A 623 14.72 34.16 -118.22
CA SER A 623 13.67 33.17 -117.92
C SER A 623 13.32 33.13 -116.43
N ASP A 624 12.11 32.69 -116.10
CA ASP A 624 11.70 32.39 -114.73
C ASP A 624 12.29 31.07 -114.20
N GLU A 625 11.98 30.72 -112.94
CA GLU A 625 12.41 29.47 -112.28
C GLU A 625 11.90 28.19 -112.98
N HIS A 626 10.95 28.32 -113.90
CA HIS A 626 10.39 27.23 -114.69
C HIS A 626 10.91 27.20 -116.13
N GLY A 627 11.84 28.11 -116.46
CA GLY A 627 12.50 28.18 -117.76
C GLY A 627 11.69 28.89 -118.84
N ASN A 628 10.60 29.59 -118.52
CA ASN A 628 9.83 30.36 -119.52
C ASN A 628 10.44 31.76 -119.69
N ALA A 629 10.60 32.22 -120.94
CA ALA A 629 11.14 33.56 -121.21
C ALA A 629 10.16 34.64 -120.71
N ILE A 630 10.61 35.43 -119.74
CA ILE A 630 9.84 36.53 -119.15
C ILE A 630 10.12 37.86 -119.86
N LYS A 631 11.37 38.09 -120.27
CA LYS A 631 11.83 39.28 -121.00
C LYS A 631 13.06 38.95 -121.84
N ILE A 632 13.42 39.84 -122.76
CA ILE A 632 14.60 39.71 -123.61
C ILE A 632 15.58 40.80 -123.23
N ALA A 633 16.74 40.42 -122.70
CA ALA A 633 17.86 41.34 -122.53
C ALA A 633 18.65 41.42 -123.83
N CYS A 634 19.04 42.62 -124.24
CA CYS A 634 19.87 42.85 -125.40
C CYS A 634 21.09 43.66 -125.02
N ILE A 635 22.27 43.16 -125.36
CA ILE A 635 23.52 43.90 -125.21
C ILE A 635 23.96 44.37 -126.59
N PHE A 636 24.12 45.68 -126.74
CA PHE A 636 24.63 46.30 -127.96
C PHE A 636 26.14 46.56 -127.82
N ILE A 637 26.89 46.10 -128.82
CA ILE A 637 28.33 46.34 -128.92
C ILE A 637 28.58 47.18 -130.16
N LYS A 638 29.23 48.33 -130.00
CA LYS A 638 29.55 49.22 -131.11
C LYS A 638 30.44 48.52 -132.13
N LYS A 639 30.09 48.63 -133.42
CA LYS A 639 30.97 48.19 -134.51
C LYS A 639 31.99 49.29 -134.78
N ASP A 640 33.18 49.17 -134.21
CA ASP A 640 34.27 50.05 -134.61
C ASP A 640 34.77 49.67 -136.01
N LYS A 641 34.85 50.66 -136.91
CA LYS A 641 35.61 50.53 -138.16
C LYS A 641 37.09 50.51 -137.77
N PHE A 642 37.76 49.37 -137.92
CA PHE A 642 39.20 49.39 -138.17
C PHE A 642 39.47 49.71 -139.64
#